data_AF-A0A182JJL0-F1
#
_entry.id   AF-A0A182JJL0-F1
#
_cell.length_a   1.000
_cell.length_b   1.000
_cell.length_c   1.000
_cell.angle_alpha   90.00
_cell.angle_beta   90.00
_cell.angle_gamma   90.00
#
_symmetry.space_group_name_H-M   'P 1'
#
loop_
_entity.id
_entity.type
_entity.pdbx_description
1 polymer ?
#
loop_
_entity_poly.entity_id
_entity_poly.type
_entity_poly.pdbx_seq_one_letter_code
_entity_poly.pdbx_strand_id
1 'polypeptide(L)'
;MNAANSKRFDRLLRDIELHNLLLRRFGNILLVDGEFLRFYDIIDTAERTLLRATTDEELDRFSPDSGSRGLLSLFELQVHQLQRAKASCLQRIDCFRESQTRRSAEDLKKRFSGRLETNLQQLQQIHEQFRYHVLRTVWNLGDISLIAELESLVTHTDQLVGIVRKNHLNCLRLLPSVDLQHTISLSCSRLKFTVHSLLIVILVRFLDLLLTMDGEEHIRELHEKLQREIRQSLNEMQVNEEELASLRQKLFPSTVSLGTQRTVAIEQRDLRAIDLQEQLREIDLLEDDKQELEGRVAELIVQRETIQHQLDERKRLLHEGVREIVRLERLIVVIEQQISDATVEFQRQAEFSEQRRLEVLKDKHLSSENRQKLLAECDAEMMDQRKSHTSNMNLLEARRDELKRISANLAQNLETFRDEIEKKHQEQIAELEIKKMQASPSELEQFAADIKQQQTEHEENLAMLERARARSEYLTDDRSRYSITETGERVYHPTADGHLGKVRSTSEVMQEDETGVFYLDKFGQKIYHRQYFTDPQGKYYIDVTGTRIYTTTADCKASTQSSPASPHQTNDTSVPATTDPDLPPSEDATAETESERDRRERVAADVAYIDRTLAVPLRKGLAAVARAKPADPVGYLADYLALQSENAMEVGRRQQLLERVRTADEKANVNAFPGCM
;
A
#
# COMPACT_ATOMS: atom_id res chain seq x y z
N MET A 1 14.48 -5.20 -56.38
CA MET A 1 14.00 -6.57 -56.05
C MET A 1 14.47 -7.52 -57.15
N ASN A 2 15.15 -8.62 -56.83
CA ASN A 2 15.53 -9.63 -57.84
C ASN A 2 14.27 -10.32 -58.40
N ALA A 3 14.21 -10.60 -59.70
CA ALA A 3 13.04 -11.25 -60.34
C ALA A 3 12.66 -12.59 -59.65
N ALA A 4 13.64 -13.32 -59.11
CA ALA A 4 13.41 -14.53 -58.33
C ALA A 4 12.73 -14.28 -56.96
N ASN A 5 12.98 -13.13 -56.33
CA ASN A 5 12.36 -12.77 -55.05
C ASN A 5 10.92 -12.26 -55.27
N SER A 6 10.67 -11.53 -56.37
CA SER A 6 9.32 -11.11 -56.76
C SER A 6 8.43 -12.32 -57.07
N LYS A 7 8.91 -13.28 -57.88
CA LYS A 7 8.18 -14.53 -58.15
C LYS A 7 7.91 -15.37 -56.89
N ARG A 8 8.79 -15.32 -55.88
CA ARG A 8 8.59 -16.02 -54.59
C ARG A 8 7.55 -15.32 -53.71
N PHE A 9 7.56 -13.99 -53.70
CA PHE A 9 6.58 -13.17 -52.98
C PHE A 9 5.17 -13.35 -53.54
N ASP A 10 5.01 -13.29 -54.87
CA ASP A 10 3.71 -13.45 -55.53
C ASP A 10 3.12 -14.85 -55.30
N ARG A 11 3.97 -15.89 -55.25
CA ARG A 11 3.54 -17.26 -54.91
C ARG A 11 3.03 -17.33 -53.48
N LEU A 12 3.74 -16.72 -52.54
CA LEU A 12 3.39 -16.74 -51.12
C LEU A 12 2.11 -15.94 -50.82
N LEU A 13 1.90 -14.80 -51.51
CA LEU A 13 0.64 -14.06 -51.44
C LEU A 13 -0.55 -14.91 -51.89
N ARG A 14 -0.42 -15.60 -53.02
CA ARG A 14 -1.46 -16.50 -53.54
C ARG A 14 -1.73 -17.67 -52.58
N ASP A 15 -0.69 -18.24 -51.97
CA ASP A 15 -0.84 -19.30 -50.96
C ASP A 15 -1.62 -18.81 -49.73
N ILE A 16 -1.38 -17.57 -49.26
CA ILE A 16 -2.14 -16.97 -48.14
C ILE A 16 -3.58 -16.64 -48.51
N GLU A 17 -3.81 -16.06 -49.70
CA GLU A 17 -5.16 -15.76 -50.17
C GLU A 17 -6.00 -17.02 -50.34
N LEU A 18 -5.41 -18.08 -50.89
CA LEU A 18 -6.03 -19.38 -51.01
C LEU A 18 -6.36 -19.97 -49.63
N HIS A 19 -5.43 -19.88 -48.66
CA HIS A 19 -5.68 -20.31 -47.29
C HIS A 19 -6.77 -19.50 -46.58
N ASN A 20 -6.88 -18.20 -46.85
CA ASN A 20 -7.93 -17.36 -46.30
C ASN A 20 -9.31 -17.66 -46.91
N LEU A 21 -9.36 -17.88 -48.22
CA LEU A 21 -10.57 -18.32 -48.91
C LEU A 21 -11.06 -19.66 -48.35
N LEU A 22 -10.13 -20.53 -47.96
CA LEU A 22 -10.42 -21.79 -47.32
C LEU A 22 -11.07 -21.67 -45.97
N LEU A 23 -10.45 -20.91 -45.06
CA LEU A 23 -10.97 -20.72 -43.71
C LEU A 23 -12.38 -20.10 -43.74
N ARG A 24 -12.64 -19.20 -44.68
CA ARG A 24 -13.99 -18.65 -44.92
C ARG A 24 -15.00 -19.72 -45.33
N ARG A 25 -14.60 -20.68 -46.16
CA ARG A 25 -15.46 -21.81 -46.55
C ARG A 25 -15.68 -22.79 -45.38
N PHE A 26 -14.65 -23.04 -44.58
CA PHE A 26 -14.77 -23.84 -43.35
C PHE A 26 -15.71 -23.21 -42.32
N GLY A 27 -15.78 -21.88 -42.25
CA GLY A 27 -16.73 -21.18 -41.37
C GLY A 27 -18.21 -21.53 -41.61
N ASN A 28 -18.55 -22.02 -42.82
CA ASN A 28 -19.91 -22.33 -43.25
C ASN A 28 -20.27 -23.82 -43.15
N ILE A 29 -19.30 -24.69 -42.84
CA ILE A 29 -19.46 -26.16 -42.85
C ILE A 29 -19.21 -26.69 -41.45
N LEU A 30 -20.29 -27.11 -40.77
CA LEU A 30 -20.31 -27.58 -39.37
C LEU A 30 -19.50 -28.86 -39.09
N LEU A 31 -18.99 -29.52 -40.13
CA LEU A 31 -18.21 -30.75 -40.05
C LEU A 31 -17.01 -30.64 -40.97
N VAL A 32 -15.86 -30.33 -40.40
CA VAL A 32 -14.58 -30.56 -41.08
C VAL A 32 -14.26 -32.03 -40.91
N ASP A 33 -14.14 -32.81 -41.98
CA ASP A 33 -13.68 -34.21 -41.93
C ASP A 33 -12.18 -34.26 -42.30
N GLY A 34 -11.38 -35.07 -41.60
CA GLY A 34 -9.95 -35.23 -41.91
C GLY A 34 -9.70 -35.73 -43.35
N GLU A 35 -10.64 -36.47 -43.94
CA GLU A 35 -10.58 -36.86 -45.35
C GLU A 35 -11.02 -35.76 -46.31
N PHE A 36 -11.87 -34.85 -45.86
CA PHE A 36 -12.17 -33.63 -46.60
C PHE A 36 -10.95 -32.70 -46.61
N LEU A 37 -10.22 -32.59 -45.49
CA LEU A 37 -8.95 -31.86 -45.43
C LEU A 37 -7.92 -32.45 -46.40
N ARG A 38 -7.76 -33.78 -46.42
CA ARG A 38 -6.86 -34.46 -47.39
C ARG A 38 -7.28 -34.27 -48.85
N PHE A 39 -8.57 -34.38 -49.13
CA PHE A 39 -9.10 -34.09 -50.47
C PHE A 39 -8.80 -32.64 -50.87
N TYR A 40 -8.93 -31.73 -49.91
CA TYR A 40 -8.62 -30.33 -50.12
C TYR A 40 -7.13 -30.09 -50.39
N ASP A 41 -6.22 -30.72 -49.65
CA ASP A 41 -4.78 -30.63 -49.90
C ASP A 41 -4.44 -31.07 -51.34
N ILE A 42 -5.15 -32.06 -51.87
CA ILE A 42 -4.98 -32.54 -53.24
C ILE A 42 -5.49 -31.50 -54.26
N ILE A 43 -6.62 -30.82 -53.98
CA ILE A 43 -7.10 -29.67 -54.78
C ILE A 43 -6.05 -28.56 -54.80
N ASP A 44 -5.50 -28.22 -53.64
CA ASP A 44 -4.45 -27.21 -53.51
C ASP A 44 -3.19 -27.57 -54.31
N THR A 45 -2.76 -28.84 -54.26
CA THR A 45 -1.65 -29.31 -55.12
C THR A 45 -1.96 -29.22 -56.61
N ALA A 46 -3.20 -29.52 -57.02
CA ALA A 46 -3.63 -29.43 -58.40
C ALA A 46 -3.72 -27.97 -58.87
N GLU A 47 -4.18 -27.05 -58.03
CA GLU A 47 -4.29 -25.62 -58.33
C GLU A 47 -2.91 -24.98 -58.48
N ARG A 48 -1.96 -25.33 -57.60
CA ARG A 48 -0.56 -24.95 -57.77
C ARG A 48 0.05 -25.49 -59.07
N THR A 49 -0.35 -26.69 -59.50
CA THR A 49 0.12 -27.28 -60.75
C THR A 49 -0.42 -26.52 -61.96
N LEU A 50 -1.70 -26.14 -61.95
CA LEU A 50 -2.31 -25.28 -62.97
C LEU A 50 -1.65 -23.89 -63.04
N LEU A 51 -1.39 -23.28 -61.89
CA LEU A 51 -0.75 -21.97 -61.81
C LEU A 51 0.69 -22.01 -62.35
N ARG A 52 1.44 -23.09 -62.12
CA ARG A 52 2.78 -23.28 -62.70
C ARG A 52 2.70 -23.41 -64.22
N ALA A 53 1.77 -24.21 -64.72
CA ALA A 53 1.57 -24.40 -66.16
C ALA A 53 1.14 -23.13 -66.91
N THR A 54 0.55 -22.14 -66.21
CA THR A 54 0.08 -20.87 -66.79
C THR A 54 1.03 -19.69 -66.63
N THR A 55 2.02 -19.78 -65.72
CA THR A 55 2.91 -18.64 -65.39
C THR A 55 4.35 -18.77 -65.87
N ASP A 56 4.78 -19.96 -66.31
CA ASP A 56 6.12 -20.11 -66.89
C ASP A 56 6.13 -19.60 -68.34
N GLU A 57 6.99 -18.61 -68.62
CA GLU A 57 7.50 -18.25 -69.96
C GLU A 57 8.24 -19.42 -70.65
N GLU A 58 8.21 -20.63 -70.08
CA GLU A 58 8.67 -21.86 -70.72
C GLU A 58 7.66 -22.42 -71.74
N LEU A 59 6.46 -21.87 -71.86
CA LEU A 59 5.58 -22.13 -73.02
C LEU A 59 6.29 -21.88 -74.37
N ASP A 60 7.29 -20.99 -74.41
CA ASP A 60 8.12 -20.73 -75.60
C ASP A 60 9.37 -21.63 -75.73
N ARG A 61 9.70 -22.47 -74.73
CA ARG A 61 10.78 -23.48 -74.82
C ARG A 61 10.28 -24.88 -75.14
N PHE A 62 8.97 -25.11 -75.17
CA PHE A 62 8.39 -26.39 -75.53
C PHE A 62 8.18 -26.49 -77.05
N SER A 63 9.28 -26.75 -77.74
CA SER A 63 9.28 -27.34 -79.10
C SER A 63 8.35 -28.57 -79.14
N PRO A 64 7.56 -28.76 -80.23
CA PRO A 64 6.38 -29.62 -80.24
C PRO A 64 6.61 -31.12 -80.05
N ASP A 65 7.84 -31.64 -79.97
CA ASP A 65 8.06 -33.09 -80.06
C ASP A 65 8.41 -33.81 -78.73
N SER A 66 8.54 -33.14 -77.58
CA SER A 66 8.80 -33.87 -76.30
C SER A 66 8.33 -33.26 -74.99
N GLY A 67 7.92 -31.98 -74.94
CA GLY A 67 7.53 -31.30 -73.70
C GLY A 67 6.07 -31.48 -73.29
N SER A 68 5.16 -31.49 -74.26
CA SER A 68 3.69 -31.61 -74.08
C SER A 68 3.28 -32.92 -73.40
N ARG A 69 3.93 -34.03 -73.75
CA ARG A 69 3.70 -35.36 -73.13
C ARG A 69 3.96 -35.40 -71.62
N GLY A 70 4.98 -34.68 -71.14
CA GLY A 70 5.30 -34.61 -69.72
C GLY A 70 4.21 -33.90 -68.92
N LEU A 71 3.79 -32.74 -69.39
CA LEU A 71 2.76 -31.91 -68.74
C LEU A 71 1.37 -32.56 -68.80
N LEU A 72 1.02 -33.20 -69.93
CA LEU A 72 -0.20 -33.99 -70.05
C LEU A 72 -0.21 -35.18 -69.10
N SER A 73 0.89 -35.94 -69.00
CA SER A 73 0.99 -37.05 -68.04
C SER A 73 0.86 -36.60 -66.58
N LEU A 74 1.36 -35.40 -66.27
CA LEU A 74 1.18 -34.78 -64.96
C LEU A 74 -0.28 -34.36 -64.72
N PHE A 75 -0.97 -33.81 -65.71
CA PHE A 75 -2.39 -33.48 -65.61
C PHE A 75 -3.26 -34.72 -65.47
N GLU A 76 -3.00 -35.78 -66.23
CA GLU A 76 -3.68 -37.05 -66.08
C GLU A 76 -3.50 -37.63 -64.67
N LEU A 77 -2.27 -37.56 -64.14
CA LEU A 77 -1.97 -37.98 -62.76
C LEU A 77 -2.74 -37.14 -61.73
N GLN A 78 -2.77 -35.82 -61.89
CA GLN A 78 -3.50 -34.91 -60.98
C GLN A 78 -5.01 -35.16 -61.03
N VAL A 79 -5.58 -35.33 -62.23
CA VAL A 79 -7.01 -35.64 -62.41
C VAL A 79 -7.35 -36.98 -61.78
N HIS A 80 -6.50 -37.99 -61.96
CA HIS A 80 -6.69 -39.30 -61.31
C HIS A 80 -6.57 -39.20 -59.79
N GLN A 81 -5.65 -38.39 -59.27
CA GLN A 81 -5.52 -38.14 -57.82
C GLN A 81 -6.77 -37.44 -57.27
N LEU A 82 -7.29 -36.43 -57.97
CA LEU A 82 -8.52 -35.72 -57.60
C LEU A 82 -9.74 -36.65 -57.60
N GLN A 83 -9.89 -37.51 -58.62
CA GLN A 83 -10.99 -38.48 -58.71
C GLN A 83 -10.92 -39.50 -57.56
N ARG A 84 -9.74 -40.04 -57.27
CA ARG A 84 -9.55 -40.99 -56.17
C ARG A 84 -9.81 -40.34 -54.82
N ALA A 85 -9.35 -39.10 -54.64
CA ALA A 85 -9.56 -38.34 -53.41
C ALA A 85 -11.03 -37.98 -53.21
N LYS A 86 -11.74 -37.58 -54.28
CA LYS A 86 -13.20 -37.38 -54.30
C LYS A 86 -13.91 -38.65 -53.82
N ALA A 87 -13.64 -39.79 -54.44
CA ALA A 87 -14.28 -41.06 -54.12
C ALA A 87 -14.05 -41.46 -52.65
N SER A 88 -12.80 -41.37 -52.17
CA SER A 88 -12.45 -41.64 -50.77
C SER A 88 -13.19 -40.72 -49.80
N CYS A 89 -13.24 -39.42 -50.11
CA CYS A 89 -13.91 -38.42 -49.27
C CYS A 89 -15.42 -38.67 -49.18
N LEU A 90 -16.09 -38.85 -50.33
CA LEU A 90 -17.54 -39.09 -50.38
C LEU A 90 -17.91 -40.40 -49.67
N GLN A 91 -17.16 -41.48 -49.89
CA GLN A 91 -17.38 -42.76 -49.22
C GLN A 91 -17.29 -42.62 -47.69
N ARG A 92 -16.31 -41.86 -47.18
CA ARG A 92 -16.15 -41.62 -45.74
C ARG A 92 -17.30 -40.78 -45.15
N ILE A 93 -17.78 -39.79 -45.89
CA ILE A 93 -18.93 -38.98 -45.50
C ILE A 93 -20.19 -39.86 -45.42
N ASP A 94 -20.37 -40.76 -46.39
CA ASP A 94 -21.49 -41.69 -46.42
C ASP A 94 -21.44 -42.73 -45.31
N CYS A 95 -20.30 -43.40 -45.13
CA CYS A 95 -20.11 -44.33 -44.01
C CYS A 95 -20.35 -43.65 -42.66
N PHE A 96 -19.97 -42.37 -42.51
CA PHE A 96 -20.27 -41.62 -41.30
C PHE A 96 -21.77 -41.39 -41.14
N ARG A 97 -22.46 -40.83 -42.15
CA ARG A 97 -23.91 -40.58 -42.15
C ARG A 97 -24.68 -41.86 -41.82
N GLU A 98 -24.34 -42.98 -42.44
CA GLU A 98 -24.97 -44.28 -42.21
C GLU A 98 -24.72 -44.83 -40.80
N SER A 99 -23.51 -44.65 -40.25
CA SER A 99 -23.17 -45.13 -38.91
C SER A 99 -23.94 -44.43 -37.78
N GLN A 100 -24.57 -43.29 -38.06
CA GLN A 100 -25.30 -42.50 -37.08
C GLN A 100 -26.81 -42.79 -37.02
N THR A 101 -27.39 -43.46 -38.02
CA THR A 101 -28.85 -43.72 -38.05
C THR A 101 -29.31 -44.79 -37.05
N ARG A 102 -28.38 -45.53 -36.43
CA ARG A 102 -28.66 -46.67 -35.54
C ARG A 102 -28.27 -46.44 -34.06
N ARG A 103 -27.98 -45.20 -33.66
CA ARG A 103 -27.39 -44.90 -32.33
C ARG A 103 -28.29 -44.00 -31.49
N SER A 104 -28.10 -44.05 -30.17
CA SER A 104 -28.77 -43.16 -29.20
C SER A 104 -28.29 -41.70 -29.36
N ALA A 105 -29.14 -40.72 -29.03
CA ALA A 105 -28.82 -39.29 -29.17
C ALA A 105 -27.59 -38.85 -28.34
N GLU A 106 -27.36 -39.49 -27.18
CA GLU A 106 -26.22 -39.19 -26.31
C GLU A 106 -24.91 -39.76 -26.88
N ASP A 107 -24.92 -40.99 -27.40
CA ASP A 107 -23.77 -41.57 -28.07
C ASP A 107 -23.40 -40.82 -29.35
N LEU A 108 -24.42 -40.32 -30.06
CA LEU A 108 -24.25 -39.44 -31.22
C LEU A 108 -23.54 -38.14 -30.82
N LYS A 109 -23.99 -37.49 -29.74
CA LYS A 109 -23.39 -36.25 -29.24
C LYS A 109 -21.93 -36.44 -28.86
N LYS A 110 -21.61 -37.50 -28.11
CA LYS A 110 -20.25 -37.80 -27.65
C LYS A 110 -19.29 -38.12 -28.80
N ARG A 111 -19.73 -38.89 -29.80
CA ARG A 111 -18.90 -39.21 -30.98
C ARG A 111 -18.74 -38.01 -31.90
N PHE A 112 -19.80 -37.23 -32.08
CA PHE A 112 -19.76 -36.01 -32.88
C PHE A 112 -18.82 -34.97 -32.26
N SER A 113 -18.91 -34.73 -30.95
CA SER A 113 -18.03 -33.80 -30.25
C SER A 113 -16.58 -34.25 -30.29
N GLY A 114 -16.28 -35.53 -29.99
CA GLY A 114 -14.92 -36.04 -30.03
C GLY A 114 -14.29 -36.00 -31.42
N ARG A 115 -15.08 -36.27 -32.48
CA ARG A 115 -14.61 -36.13 -33.86
C ARG A 115 -14.35 -34.67 -34.22
N LEU A 116 -15.24 -33.76 -33.84
CA LEU A 116 -15.08 -32.33 -34.12
C LEU A 116 -13.87 -31.74 -33.38
N GLU A 117 -13.65 -32.12 -32.13
CA GLU A 117 -12.46 -31.72 -31.36
C GLU A 117 -11.17 -32.21 -32.01
N THR A 118 -11.13 -33.47 -32.45
CA THR A 118 -9.98 -34.04 -33.17
C THR A 118 -9.70 -33.28 -34.47
N ASN A 119 -10.75 -32.92 -35.21
CA ASN A 119 -10.61 -32.22 -36.48
C ASN A 119 -10.22 -30.74 -36.29
N LEU A 120 -10.68 -30.09 -35.20
CA LEU A 120 -10.22 -28.75 -34.83
C LEU A 120 -8.74 -28.75 -34.41
N GLN A 121 -8.27 -29.81 -33.74
CA GLN A 121 -6.85 -29.99 -33.43
C GLN A 121 -6.01 -30.18 -34.71
N GLN A 122 -6.50 -30.99 -35.67
CA GLN A 122 -5.84 -31.15 -36.96
C GLN A 122 -5.79 -29.84 -37.76
N LEU A 123 -6.89 -29.07 -37.78
CA LEU A 123 -6.92 -27.75 -38.42
C LEU A 123 -5.88 -26.81 -37.80
N GLN A 124 -5.75 -26.83 -36.48
CA GLN A 124 -4.76 -26.02 -35.77
C GLN A 124 -3.33 -26.46 -36.12
N GLN A 125 -3.05 -27.77 -36.19
CA GLN A 125 -1.74 -28.29 -36.59
C GLN A 125 -1.38 -27.91 -38.03
N ILE A 126 -2.33 -28.02 -38.97
CA ILE A 126 -2.13 -27.60 -40.37
C ILE A 126 -1.86 -26.10 -40.45
N HIS A 127 -2.61 -25.29 -39.70
CA HIS A 127 -2.40 -23.84 -39.65
C HIS A 127 -1.03 -23.46 -39.06
N GLU A 128 -0.60 -24.15 -37.99
CA GLU A 128 0.73 -23.93 -37.39
C GLU A 128 1.85 -24.28 -38.37
N GLN A 129 1.71 -25.37 -39.14
CA GLN A 129 2.65 -25.74 -40.20
C GLN A 129 2.65 -24.74 -41.35
N PHE A 130 1.48 -24.26 -41.77
CA PHE A 130 1.33 -23.21 -42.78
C PHE A 130 2.01 -21.91 -42.34
N ARG A 131 1.74 -21.46 -41.10
CA ARG A 131 2.35 -20.27 -40.51
C ARG A 131 3.87 -20.40 -40.42
N TYR A 132 4.38 -21.56 -40.02
CA TYR A 132 5.82 -21.83 -40.01
C TYR A 132 6.43 -21.74 -41.43
N HIS A 133 5.74 -22.29 -42.44
CA HIS A 133 6.17 -22.19 -43.84
C HIS A 133 6.21 -20.75 -44.36
N VAL A 134 5.17 -19.96 -44.05
CA VAL A 134 5.11 -18.55 -44.42
C VAL A 134 6.22 -17.75 -43.75
N LEU A 135 6.40 -17.88 -42.43
CA LEU A 135 7.44 -17.17 -41.68
C LEU A 135 8.86 -17.52 -42.17
N ARG A 136 9.12 -18.80 -42.43
CA ARG A 136 10.41 -19.25 -42.99
C ARG A 136 10.68 -18.63 -44.35
N THR A 137 9.66 -18.45 -45.17
CA THR A 137 9.80 -17.90 -46.53
C THR A 137 9.92 -16.37 -46.48
N VAL A 138 9.19 -15.71 -45.59
CA VAL A 138 9.28 -14.26 -45.29
C VAL A 138 10.68 -13.86 -44.83
N TRP A 139 11.31 -14.65 -43.94
CA TRP A 139 12.69 -14.41 -43.49
C TRP A 139 13.73 -14.47 -44.62
N ASN A 140 13.41 -15.14 -45.74
CA ASN A 140 14.30 -15.22 -46.90
C ASN A 140 14.09 -14.07 -47.92
N LEU A 141 13.06 -13.23 -47.76
CA LEU A 141 12.72 -12.16 -48.72
C LEU A 141 13.47 -10.84 -48.47
N GLY A 142 13.86 -10.57 -47.21
CA GLY A 142 14.78 -9.48 -46.83
C GLY A 142 14.27 -8.03 -46.99
N ASP A 143 13.00 -7.83 -47.38
CA ASP A 143 12.40 -6.51 -47.64
C ASP A 143 11.31 -6.17 -46.62
N ILE A 144 11.48 -5.08 -45.87
CA ILE A 144 10.69 -4.72 -44.68
C ILE A 144 9.24 -4.35 -45.03
N SER A 145 8.99 -3.72 -46.18
CA SER A 145 7.63 -3.35 -46.59
C SER A 145 6.79 -4.59 -46.94
N LEU A 146 7.39 -5.53 -47.66
CA LEU A 146 6.78 -6.81 -48.04
C LEU A 146 6.55 -7.71 -46.82
N ILE A 147 7.44 -7.65 -45.82
CA ILE A 147 7.24 -8.35 -44.54
C ILE A 147 5.98 -7.82 -43.82
N ALA A 148 5.76 -6.50 -43.80
CA ALA A 148 4.59 -5.90 -43.13
C ALA A 148 3.25 -6.26 -43.80
N GLU A 149 3.21 -6.29 -45.14
CA GLU A 149 2.02 -6.72 -45.89
C GLU A 149 1.70 -8.21 -45.63
N LEU A 150 2.72 -9.06 -45.57
CA LEU A 150 2.57 -10.48 -45.27
C LEU A 150 2.15 -10.74 -43.83
N GLU A 151 2.66 -9.98 -42.86
CA GLU A 151 2.23 -10.04 -41.47
C GLU A 151 0.74 -9.66 -41.32
N SER A 152 0.28 -8.63 -42.04
CA SER A 152 -1.14 -8.27 -42.08
C SER A 152 -2.02 -9.39 -42.64
N LEU A 153 -1.58 -10.05 -43.71
CA LEU A 153 -2.33 -11.15 -44.31
C LEU A 153 -2.35 -12.41 -43.42
N VAL A 154 -1.24 -12.73 -42.75
CA VAL A 154 -1.16 -13.86 -41.81
C VAL A 154 -1.98 -13.60 -40.54
N THR A 155 -2.00 -12.36 -40.04
CA THR A 155 -2.85 -12.01 -38.88
C THR A 155 -4.34 -12.11 -39.23
N HIS A 156 -4.72 -11.73 -40.45
CA HIS A 156 -6.08 -11.98 -40.95
C HIS A 156 -6.39 -13.48 -41.06
N THR A 157 -5.42 -14.31 -41.47
CA THR A 157 -5.54 -15.78 -41.44
C THR A 157 -5.77 -16.31 -40.01
N ASP A 158 -4.97 -15.86 -39.04
CA ASP A 158 -5.12 -16.23 -37.62
C ASP A 158 -6.53 -15.89 -37.09
N GLN A 159 -7.06 -14.72 -37.44
CA GLN A 159 -8.42 -14.32 -37.07
C GLN A 159 -9.48 -15.24 -37.66
N LEU A 160 -9.34 -15.60 -38.95
CA LEU A 160 -10.26 -16.53 -39.60
C LEU A 160 -10.24 -17.93 -38.95
N VAL A 161 -9.07 -18.46 -38.59
CA VAL A 161 -8.97 -19.72 -37.82
C VAL A 161 -9.68 -19.60 -36.47
N GLY A 162 -9.48 -18.48 -35.77
CA GLY A 162 -10.17 -18.19 -34.51
C GLY A 162 -11.70 -18.19 -34.64
N ILE A 163 -12.22 -17.55 -35.70
CA ILE A 163 -13.66 -17.51 -36.01
C ILE A 163 -14.18 -18.91 -36.30
N VAL A 164 -13.50 -19.67 -37.17
CA VAL A 164 -13.88 -21.05 -37.50
C VAL A 164 -13.95 -21.88 -36.22
N ARG A 165 -12.90 -21.87 -35.39
CA ARG A 165 -12.86 -22.64 -34.14
C ARG A 165 -13.98 -22.23 -33.18
N LYS A 166 -14.21 -20.92 -33.00
CA LYS A 166 -15.24 -20.40 -32.10
C LYS A 166 -16.64 -20.79 -32.58
N ASN A 167 -16.92 -20.70 -33.88
CA ASN A 167 -18.19 -21.12 -34.46
C ASN A 167 -18.46 -22.61 -34.21
N HIS A 168 -17.47 -23.47 -34.45
CA HIS A 168 -17.60 -24.91 -34.24
C HIS A 168 -17.77 -25.28 -32.77
N LEU A 169 -17.05 -24.62 -31.85
CA LEU A 169 -17.21 -24.81 -30.40
C LEU A 169 -18.57 -24.32 -29.89
N ASN A 170 -19.07 -23.19 -30.40
CA ASN A 170 -20.39 -22.68 -30.05
C ASN A 170 -21.49 -23.65 -30.49
N CYS A 171 -21.36 -24.26 -31.66
CA CYS A 171 -22.29 -25.29 -32.12
C CYS A 171 -22.32 -26.50 -31.16
N LEU A 172 -21.18 -26.96 -30.63
CA LEU A 172 -21.16 -28.04 -29.63
C LEU A 172 -21.93 -27.72 -28.34
N ARG A 173 -21.93 -26.44 -27.93
CA ARG A 173 -22.55 -25.98 -26.69
C ARG A 173 -24.05 -25.70 -26.85
N LEU A 174 -24.46 -25.21 -28.01
CA LEU A 174 -25.82 -24.73 -28.26
C LEU A 174 -26.75 -25.76 -28.93
N LEU A 175 -26.22 -26.84 -29.52
CA LEU A 175 -27.04 -27.83 -30.21
C LEU A 175 -27.88 -28.69 -29.23
N PRO A 176 -29.22 -28.64 -29.31
CA PRO A 176 -30.09 -29.53 -28.54
C PRO A 176 -29.93 -30.98 -29.03
N SER A 177 -30.01 -31.95 -28.11
CA SER A 177 -29.84 -33.38 -28.39
C SER A 177 -30.88 -33.94 -29.36
N VAL A 178 -32.05 -33.32 -29.43
CA VAL A 178 -33.22 -33.76 -30.22
C VAL A 178 -33.02 -33.57 -31.72
N ASP A 179 -32.28 -32.53 -32.15
CA ASP A 179 -32.07 -32.20 -33.59
C ASP A 179 -30.70 -32.59 -34.12
N LEU A 180 -29.89 -33.25 -33.27
CA LEU A 180 -28.51 -33.56 -33.58
C LEU A 180 -28.38 -34.47 -34.82
N GLN A 181 -29.25 -35.47 -34.95
CA GLN A 181 -29.23 -36.40 -36.09
C GLN A 181 -29.54 -35.68 -37.41
N HIS A 182 -30.53 -34.78 -37.42
CA HIS A 182 -30.89 -34.02 -38.61
C HIS A 182 -29.82 -32.98 -38.96
N THR A 183 -29.18 -32.37 -37.96
CA THR A 183 -28.07 -31.43 -38.15
C THR A 183 -26.81 -32.13 -38.68
N ILE A 184 -26.51 -33.34 -38.20
CA ILE A 184 -25.44 -34.19 -38.75
C ILE A 184 -25.75 -34.56 -40.20
N SER A 185 -26.99 -34.94 -40.51
CA SER A 185 -27.39 -35.25 -41.89
C SER A 185 -27.26 -34.03 -42.81
N LEU A 186 -27.71 -32.85 -42.35
CA LEU A 186 -27.60 -31.60 -43.11
C LEU A 186 -26.14 -31.21 -43.36
N SER A 187 -25.28 -31.32 -42.34
CA SER A 187 -23.86 -31.01 -42.47
C SER A 187 -23.12 -31.98 -43.40
N CYS A 188 -23.44 -33.28 -43.37
CA CYS A 188 -22.90 -34.25 -44.32
C CYS A 188 -23.31 -33.93 -45.76
N SER A 189 -24.59 -33.61 -46.02
CA SER A 189 -25.05 -33.24 -47.37
C SER A 189 -24.42 -31.93 -47.87
N ARG A 190 -24.20 -30.94 -46.99
CA ARG A 190 -23.46 -29.70 -47.34
C ARG A 190 -22.00 -29.96 -47.67
N LEU A 191 -21.36 -30.87 -46.93
CA LEU A 191 -19.98 -31.26 -47.18
C LEU A 191 -19.84 -31.97 -48.53
N LYS A 192 -20.73 -32.90 -48.86
CA LYS A 192 -20.78 -33.54 -50.20
C LYS A 192 -20.92 -32.52 -51.31
N PHE A 193 -21.89 -31.60 -51.18
CA PHE A 193 -22.09 -30.53 -52.16
C PHE A 193 -20.82 -29.69 -52.35
N THR A 194 -20.08 -29.42 -51.27
CA THR A 194 -18.81 -28.70 -51.32
C THR A 194 -17.70 -29.50 -52.02
N VAL A 195 -17.62 -30.81 -51.79
CA VAL A 195 -16.66 -31.69 -52.49
C VAL A 195 -16.87 -31.63 -54.01
N HIS A 196 -18.12 -31.77 -54.46
CA HIS A 196 -18.44 -31.72 -55.89
C HIS A 196 -18.19 -30.32 -56.49
N SER A 197 -18.57 -29.26 -55.79
CA SER A 197 -18.40 -27.89 -56.30
C SER A 197 -16.93 -27.51 -56.44
N LEU A 198 -16.09 -27.86 -55.47
CA LEU A 198 -14.65 -27.65 -55.53
C LEU A 198 -14.01 -28.41 -56.69
N LEU A 199 -14.41 -29.68 -56.86
CA LEU A 199 -13.91 -30.50 -57.96
C LEU A 199 -14.27 -29.89 -59.32
N ILE A 200 -15.53 -29.47 -59.52
CA ILE A 200 -15.95 -28.85 -60.77
C ILE A 200 -15.14 -27.60 -61.07
N VAL A 201 -14.95 -26.72 -60.08
CA VAL A 201 -14.16 -25.49 -60.26
C VAL A 201 -12.76 -25.79 -60.77
N ILE A 202 -12.08 -26.79 -60.19
CA ILE A 202 -10.72 -27.10 -60.60
C ILE A 202 -10.66 -27.85 -61.94
N LEU A 203 -11.59 -28.77 -62.20
CA LEU A 203 -11.66 -29.49 -63.48
C LEU A 203 -12.01 -28.56 -64.65
N VAL A 204 -12.85 -27.54 -64.44
CA VAL A 204 -13.14 -26.50 -65.43
C VAL A 204 -11.88 -25.72 -65.78
N ARG A 205 -11.05 -25.37 -64.78
CA ARG A 205 -9.77 -24.69 -65.04
C ARG A 205 -8.77 -25.58 -65.80
N PHE A 206 -8.71 -26.88 -65.50
CA PHE A 206 -7.96 -27.84 -66.32
C PHE A 206 -8.49 -27.90 -67.74
N LEU A 207 -9.80 -27.88 -67.92
CA LEU A 207 -10.45 -27.89 -69.23
C LEU A 207 -10.15 -26.62 -70.04
N ASP A 208 -10.22 -25.45 -69.41
CA ASP A 208 -9.89 -24.16 -70.04
C ASP A 208 -8.42 -24.14 -70.49
N LEU A 209 -7.51 -24.68 -69.69
CA LEU A 209 -6.10 -24.79 -70.06
C LEU A 209 -5.89 -25.77 -71.22
N LEU A 210 -6.54 -26.94 -71.22
CA LEU A 210 -6.45 -27.90 -72.31
C LEU A 210 -7.03 -27.35 -73.63
N LEU A 211 -8.01 -26.45 -73.57
CA LEU A 211 -8.55 -25.77 -74.76
C LEU A 211 -7.55 -24.79 -75.41
N THR A 212 -6.56 -24.33 -74.65
CA THR A 212 -5.47 -23.48 -75.18
C THR A 212 -4.30 -24.28 -75.78
N MET A 213 -4.32 -25.62 -75.68
CA MET A 213 -3.28 -26.49 -76.22
C MET A 213 -3.71 -27.04 -77.60
N ASP A 214 -2.80 -27.03 -78.59
CA ASP A 214 -3.07 -27.50 -79.94
C ASP A 214 -3.32 -29.03 -80.00
N GLY A 215 -4.31 -29.42 -80.79
CA GLY A 215 -5.03 -30.70 -80.66
C GLY A 215 -4.29 -31.96 -81.09
N GLU A 216 -3.73 -32.68 -80.12
CA GLU A 216 -3.43 -34.11 -80.19
C GLU A 216 -4.65 -34.96 -79.75
N GLU A 217 -4.79 -36.20 -80.25
CA GLU A 217 -5.86 -37.13 -79.84
C GLU A 217 -5.92 -37.37 -78.33
N HIS A 218 -4.76 -37.41 -77.66
CA HIS A 218 -4.66 -37.59 -76.20
C HIS A 218 -5.24 -36.40 -75.41
N ILE A 219 -5.10 -35.18 -75.92
CA ILE A 219 -5.69 -33.96 -75.32
C ILE A 219 -7.21 -34.03 -75.43
N ARG A 220 -7.73 -34.50 -76.58
CA ARG A 220 -9.17 -34.68 -76.81
C ARG A 220 -9.75 -35.76 -75.89
N GLU A 221 -9.05 -36.88 -75.70
CA GLU A 221 -9.47 -37.92 -74.76
C GLU A 221 -9.52 -37.42 -73.31
N LEU A 222 -8.51 -36.67 -72.87
CA LEU A 222 -8.48 -36.07 -71.54
C LEU A 222 -9.61 -35.03 -71.38
N HIS A 223 -9.84 -34.21 -72.40
CA HIS A 223 -10.94 -33.25 -72.44
C HIS A 223 -12.30 -33.93 -72.27
N GLU A 224 -12.57 -35.01 -73.00
CA GLU A 224 -13.81 -35.78 -72.86
C GLU A 224 -13.93 -36.48 -71.49
N LYS A 225 -12.82 -36.97 -70.92
CA LYS A 225 -12.78 -37.52 -69.55
C LYS A 225 -13.17 -36.47 -68.52
N LEU A 226 -12.63 -35.26 -68.62
CA LEU A 226 -12.94 -34.15 -67.71
C LEU A 226 -14.39 -33.68 -67.84
N GLN A 227 -14.88 -33.53 -69.08
CA GLN A 227 -16.27 -33.17 -69.32
C GLN A 227 -17.25 -34.19 -68.72
N ARG A 228 -16.95 -35.49 -68.84
CA ARG A 228 -17.77 -36.54 -68.22
C ARG A 228 -17.79 -36.43 -66.70
N GLU A 229 -16.65 -36.21 -66.07
CA GLU A 229 -16.56 -36.06 -64.60
C GLU A 229 -17.27 -34.79 -64.09
N ILE A 230 -17.17 -33.68 -64.84
CA ILE A 230 -17.90 -32.42 -64.53
C ILE A 230 -19.40 -32.66 -64.60
N ARG A 231 -19.90 -33.27 -65.68
CA ARG A 231 -21.34 -33.59 -65.83
C ARG A 231 -21.82 -34.53 -64.72
N GLN A 232 -21.05 -35.57 -64.41
CA GLN A 232 -21.37 -36.48 -63.32
C GLN A 232 -21.48 -35.74 -61.98
N SER A 233 -20.50 -34.89 -61.66
CA SER A 233 -20.48 -34.13 -60.41
C SER A 233 -21.60 -33.09 -60.32
N LEU A 234 -22.00 -32.48 -61.46
CA LEU A 234 -23.15 -31.57 -61.52
C LEU A 234 -24.47 -32.29 -61.24
N ASN A 235 -24.68 -33.48 -61.81
CA ASN A 235 -25.86 -34.29 -61.53
C ASN A 235 -25.92 -34.71 -60.06
N GLU A 236 -24.77 -35.11 -59.49
CA GLU A 236 -24.65 -35.45 -58.06
C GLU A 236 -24.92 -34.23 -57.15
N MET A 237 -24.54 -33.02 -57.57
CA MET A 237 -24.88 -31.78 -56.85
C MET A 237 -26.37 -31.48 -56.85
N GLN A 238 -27.08 -31.67 -57.97
CA GLN A 238 -28.52 -31.43 -58.05
C GLN A 238 -29.29 -32.34 -57.09
N VAL A 239 -28.94 -33.64 -57.05
CA VAL A 239 -29.52 -34.60 -56.10
C VAL A 239 -29.24 -34.18 -54.65
N ASN A 240 -28.02 -33.74 -54.35
CA ASN A 240 -27.67 -33.25 -53.01
C ASN A 240 -28.44 -31.96 -52.64
N GLU A 241 -28.74 -31.08 -53.60
CA GLU A 241 -29.50 -29.85 -53.37
C GLU A 241 -30.98 -30.13 -53.02
N GLU A 242 -31.59 -31.09 -53.70
CA GLU A 242 -32.93 -31.59 -53.37
C GLU A 242 -32.97 -32.23 -51.97
N GLU A 243 -31.96 -33.04 -51.63
CA GLU A 243 -31.80 -33.60 -50.28
C GLU A 243 -31.65 -32.47 -49.24
N LEU A 244 -30.83 -31.45 -49.51
CA LEU A 244 -30.63 -30.29 -48.64
C LEU A 244 -31.91 -29.48 -48.44
N ALA A 245 -32.72 -29.29 -49.49
CA ALA A 245 -34.00 -28.62 -49.40
C ALA A 245 -34.97 -29.40 -48.48
N SER A 246 -35.04 -30.72 -48.65
CA SER A 246 -35.88 -31.58 -47.80
C SER A 246 -35.43 -31.59 -46.33
N LEU A 247 -34.12 -31.58 -46.06
CA LEU A 247 -33.56 -31.55 -44.71
C LEU A 247 -33.74 -30.18 -44.04
N ARG A 248 -33.65 -29.08 -44.81
CA ARG A 248 -33.96 -27.73 -44.32
C ARG A 248 -35.43 -27.61 -43.91
N GLN A 249 -36.34 -28.18 -44.69
CA GLN A 249 -37.77 -28.19 -44.35
C GLN A 249 -38.07 -29.03 -43.09
N LYS A 250 -37.30 -30.10 -42.83
CA LYS A 250 -37.43 -30.93 -41.62
C LYS A 250 -36.84 -30.27 -40.37
N LEU A 251 -35.72 -29.55 -40.49
CA LEU A 251 -35.07 -28.82 -39.40
C LEU A 251 -35.76 -27.49 -39.07
N PHE A 252 -36.39 -26.89 -40.08
CA PHE A 252 -37.16 -25.66 -39.96
C PHE A 252 -38.54 -25.90 -40.58
N PRO A 253 -39.42 -26.68 -39.92
CA PRO A 253 -40.80 -26.78 -40.36
C PRO A 253 -41.38 -25.37 -40.30
N SER A 254 -41.87 -24.87 -41.43
CA SER A 254 -42.42 -23.52 -41.56
C SER A 254 -43.71 -23.39 -40.74
N THR A 255 -43.60 -23.21 -39.42
CA THR A 255 -44.73 -22.91 -38.55
C THR A 255 -44.65 -21.49 -37.97
N VAL A 256 -43.52 -20.79 -38.12
CA VAL A 256 -43.35 -19.41 -37.66
C VAL A 256 -42.68 -18.60 -38.76
N SER A 257 -43.37 -17.58 -39.27
CA SER A 257 -42.85 -16.73 -40.35
C SER A 257 -41.57 -16.02 -39.90
N LEU A 258 -40.62 -15.78 -40.80
CA LEU A 258 -39.42 -15.00 -40.51
C LEU A 258 -39.75 -13.61 -39.92
N GLY A 259 -40.92 -13.05 -40.25
CA GLY A 259 -41.43 -11.83 -39.64
C GLY A 259 -41.73 -11.99 -38.15
N THR A 260 -42.41 -13.07 -37.76
CA THR A 260 -42.72 -13.38 -36.35
C THR A 260 -41.48 -13.75 -35.54
N GLN A 261 -40.50 -14.43 -36.14
CA GLN A 261 -39.19 -14.64 -35.47
C GLN A 261 -38.42 -13.32 -35.29
N ARG A 262 -38.47 -12.43 -36.30
CA ARG A 262 -37.86 -11.11 -36.23
C ARG A 262 -38.52 -10.23 -35.16
N THR A 263 -39.84 -10.24 -35.03
CA THR A 263 -40.53 -9.46 -33.99
C THR A 263 -40.20 -9.97 -32.60
N VAL A 264 -40.23 -11.30 -32.37
CA VAL A 264 -39.83 -11.88 -31.08
C VAL A 264 -38.37 -11.55 -30.73
N ALA A 265 -37.47 -11.57 -31.71
CA ALA A 265 -36.07 -11.19 -31.49
C ALA A 265 -35.91 -9.69 -31.16
N ILE A 266 -36.72 -8.81 -31.77
CA ILE A 266 -36.74 -7.38 -31.45
C ILE A 266 -37.29 -7.17 -30.04
N GLU A 267 -38.42 -7.78 -29.71
CA GLU A 267 -39.03 -7.69 -28.36
C GLU A 267 -38.08 -8.19 -27.27
N GLN A 268 -37.38 -9.31 -27.50
CA GLN A 268 -36.36 -9.81 -26.58
C GLN A 268 -35.16 -8.86 -26.46
N ARG A 269 -34.79 -8.16 -27.54
CA ARG A 269 -33.73 -7.16 -27.49
C ARG A 269 -34.17 -5.93 -26.70
N ASP A 270 -35.40 -5.49 -26.88
CA ASP A 270 -35.94 -4.30 -26.21
C ASP A 270 -36.17 -4.56 -24.72
N LEU A 271 -36.64 -5.75 -24.33
CA LEU A 271 -36.70 -6.17 -22.93
C LEU A 271 -35.32 -6.13 -22.27
N ARG A 272 -34.30 -6.71 -22.91
CA ARG A 272 -32.92 -6.64 -22.40
C ARG A 272 -32.38 -5.22 -22.33
N ALA A 273 -32.80 -4.33 -23.23
CA ALA A 273 -32.39 -2.93 -23.19
C ALA A 273 -33.02 -2.21 -21.99
N ILE A 274 -34.27 -2.53 -21.63
CA ILE A 274 -34.94 -2.02 -20.44
C ILE A 274 -34.25 -2.55 -19.18
N ASP A 275 -33.97 -3.85 -19.09
CA ASP A 275 -33.25 -4.45 -17.95
C ASP A 275 -31.88 -3.81 -17.75
N LEU A 276 -31.12 -3.59 -18.84
CA LEU A 276 -29.84 -2.89 -18.79
C LEU A 276 -29.98 -1.43 -18.35
N GLN A 277 -31.07 -0.75 -18.74
CA GLN A 277 -31.33 0.62 -18.33
C GLN A 277 -31.71 0.70 -16.83
N GLU A 278 -32.42 -0.29 -16.30
CA GLU A 278 -32.68 -0.42 -14.86
C GLU A 278 -31.39 -0.70 -14.08
N GLN A 279 -30.53 -1.60 -14.58
CA GLN A 279 -29.22 -1.85 -13.98
C GLN A 279 -28.34 -0.60 -13.99
N LEU A 280 -28.34 0.18 -15.08
CA LEU A 280 -27.60 1.45 -15.13
C LEU A 280 -28.14 2.45 -14.10
N ARG A 281 -29.46 2.55 -13.93
CA ARG A 281 -30.06 3.40 -12.88
C ARG A 281 -29.67 2.94 -11.47
N GLU A 282 -29.61 1.64 -11.23
CA GLU A 282 -29.17 1.10 -9.94
C GLU A 282 -27.69 1.42 -9.70
N ILE A 283 -26.85 1.33 -10.73
CA ILE A 283 -25.44 1.75 -10.65
C ILE A 283 -25.34 3.25 -10.36
N ASP A 284 -26.12 4.10 -11.04
CA ASP A 284 -26.13 5.55 -10.80
C ASP A 284 -26.52 5.86 -9.34
N LEU A 285 -27.54 5.18 -8.79
CA LEU A 285 -27.93 5.33 -7.38
C LEU A 285 -26.83 4.89 -6.42
N LEU A 286 -26.13 3.78 -6.72
CA LEU A 286 -25.01 3.32 -5.92
C LEU A 286 -23.79 4.26 -6.01
N GLU A 287 -23.59 4.93 -7.15
CA GLU A 287 -22.57 5.97 -7.30
C GLU A 287 -22.90 7.21 -6.46
N ASP A 288 -24.16 7.64 -6.42
CA ASP A 288 -24.62 8.73 -5.56
C ASP A 288 -24.44 8.38 -4.07
N ASP A 289 -24.87 7.18 -3.65
CA ASP A 289 -24.69 6.69 -2.28
C ASP A 289 -23.20 6.62 -1.90
N LYS A 290 -22.36 6.16 -2.82
CA LYS A 290 -20.90 6.12 -2.63
C LYS A 290 -20.35 7.54 -2.44
N GLN A 291 -20.73 8.51 -3.27
CA GLN A 291 -20.29 9.89 -3.14
C GLN A 291 -20.74 10.51 -1.81
N GLU A 292 -21.97 10.23 -1.37
CA GLU A 292 -22.46 10.67 -0.06
C GLU A 292 -21.64 10.07 1.09
N LEU A 293 -21.35 8.77 1.04
CA LEU A 293 -20.51 8.10 2.04
C LEU A 293 -19.08 8.64 2.04
N GLU A 294 -18.48 8.87 0.87
CA GLU A 294 -17.16 9.51 0.75
C GLU A 294 -17.17 10.92 1.36
N GLY A 295 -18.23 11.69 1.14
CA GLY A 295 -18.45 12.99 1.79
C GLY A 295 -18.50 12.90 3.31
N ARG A 296 -19.30 11.96 3.86
CA ARG A 296 -19.39 11.72 5.31
C ARG A 296 -18.06 11.25 5.90
N VAL A 297 -17.31 10.41 5.20
CA VAL A 297 -15.97 9.96 5.65
C VAL A 297 -15.00 11.13 5.67
N ALA A 298 -15.02 12.00 4.65
CA ALA A 298 -14.19 13.21 4.63
C ALA A 298 -14.52 14.14 5.81
N GLU A 299 -15.81 14.35 6.12
CA GLU A 299 -16.24 15.11 7.30
C GLU A 299 -15.74 14.48 8.60
N LEU A 300 -15.83 13.15 8.75
CA LEU A 300 -15.33 12.44 9.93
C LEU A 300 -13.80 12.53 10.07
N ILE A 301 -13.06 12.51 8.97
CA ILE A 301 -11.60 12.72 8.98
C ILE A 301 -11.28 14.12 9.49
N VAL A 302 -11.96 15.15 8.99
CA VAL A 302 -11.77 16.53 9.47
C VAL A 302 -12.13 16.64 10.95
N GLN A 303 -13.24 16.05 11.39
CA GLN A 303 -13.62 16.01 12.81
C GLN A 303 -12.55 15.31 13.66
N ARG A 304 -12.03 14.16 13.21
CA ARG A 304 -10.93 13.46 13.89
C ARG A 304 -9.68 14.32 14.01
N GLU A 305 -9.29 15.01 12.94
CA GLU A 305 -8.11 15.90 12.94
C GLU A 305 -8.30 17.08 13.91
N THR A 306 -9.50 17.67 13.95
CA THR A 306 -9.79 18.76 14.91
C THR A 306 -9.72 18.27 16.37
N ILE A 307 -10.26 17.09 16.67
CA ILE A 307 -10.17 16.48 18.01
C ILE A 307 -8.71 16.18 18.35
N GLN A 308 -7.93 15.64 17.41
CA GLN A 308 -6.51 15.37 17.61
C GLN A 308 -5.73 16.65 17.91
N HIS A 309 -5.99 17.73 17.17
CA HIS A 309 -5.39 19.03 17.43
C HIS A 309 -5.75 19.56 18.83
N GLN A 310 -7.02 19.46 19.23
CA GLN A 310 -7.46 19.86 20.58
C GLN A 310 -6.78 19.04 21.67
N LEU A 311 -6.57 17.74 21.43
CA LEU A 311 -5.89 16.84 22.36
C LEU A 311 -4.39 17.17 22.48
N ASP A 312 -3.72 17.47 21.38
CA ASP A 312 -2.32 17.90 21.37
C ASP A 312 -2.12 19.27 22.03
N GLU A 313 -3.05 20.19 21.84
CA GLU A 313 -3.07 21.49 22.53
C GLU A 313 -3.27 21.33 24.04
N ARG A 314 -4.22 20.49 24.47
CA ARG A 314 -4.41 20.16 25.89
C ARG A 314 -3.18 19.49 26.50
N LYS A 315 -2.55 18.55 25.78
CA LYS A 315 -1.28 17.95 26.20
C LYS A 315 -0.22 19.02 26.39
N ARG A 316 -0.08 19.97 25.46
CA ARG A 316 0.90 21.07 25.57
C ARG A 316 0.66 21.93 26.81
N LEU A 317 -0.58 22.36 27.05
CA LEU A 317 -0.96 23.14 28.22
C LEU A 317 -0.68 22.40 29.53
N LEU A 318 -0.95 21.09 29.57
CA LEU A 318 -0.62 20.25 30.72
C LEU A 318 0.89 20.22 30.99
N HIS A 319 1.72 20.03 29.95
CA HIS A 319 3.17 20.04 30.08
C HIS A 319 3.70 21.40 30.56
N GLU A 320 3.12 22.50 30.07
CA GLU A 320 3.46 23.86 30.53
C GLU A 320 3.08 24.08 31.99
N GLY A 321 1.87 23.67 32.40
CA GLY A 321 1.42 23.73 33.79
C GLY A 321 2.32 22.95 34.74
N VAL A 322 2.71 21.72 34.38
CA VAL A 322 3.65 20.91 35.18
C VAL A 322 5.03 21.56 35.27
N ARG A 323 5.56 22.12 34.17
CA ARG A 323 6.84 22.84 34.19
C ARG A 323 6.80 24.05 35.12
N GLU A 324 5.67 24.76 35.13
CA GLU A 324 5.49 25.93 35.96
C GLU A 324 5.42 25.57 37.46
N ILE A 325 4.74 24.47 37.82
CA ILE A 325 4.75 23.96 39.20
C ILE A 325 6.18 23.64 39.65
N VAL A 326 6.94 22.90 38.84
CA VAL A 326 8.35 22.56 39.16
C VAL A 326 9.20 23.82 39.30
N ARG A 327 8.96 24.84 38.46
CA ARG A 327 9.66 26.14 38.56
C ARG A 327 9.33 26.85 39.88
N LEU A 328 8.05 26.89 40.26
CA LEU A 328 7.59 27.50 41.50
C LEU A 328 8.13 26.77 42.72
N GLU A 329 8.15 25.44 42.72
CA GLU A 329 8.74 24.62 43.80
C GLU A 329 10.22 24.94 43.99
N ARG A 330 11.00 25.02 42.91
CA ARG A 330 12.41 25.42 42.98
C ARG A 330 12.59 26.81 43.58
N LEU A 331 11.74 27.77 43.19
CA LEU A 331 11.78 29.13 43.74
C LEU A 331 11.42 29.16 45.23
N ILE A 332 10.44 28.36 45.67
CA ILE A 332 10.09 28.21 47.09
C ILE A 332 11.30 27.69 47.86
N VAL A 333 11.99 26.65 47.37
CA VAL A 333 13.20 26.11 48.02
C VAL A 333 14.29 27.17 48.15
N VAL A 334 14.54 27.97 47.10
CA VAL A 334 15.52 29.06 47.13
C VAL A 334 15.15 30.12 48.18
N ILE A 335 13.89 30.54 48.26
CA ILE A 335 13.45 31.53 49.27
C ILE A 335 13.56 30.94 50.67
N GLU A 336 13.21 29.67 50.85
CA GLU A 336 13.33 29.00 52.14
C GLU A 336 14.78 28.88 52.60
N GLN A 337 15.72 28.67 51.66
CA GLN A 337 17.15 28.73 51.95
C GLN A 337 17.58 30.15 52.33
N GLN A 338 17.12 31.18 51.61
CA GLN A 338 17.39 32.58 51.97
C GLN A 338 16.86 32.95 53.36
N ILE A 339 15.69 32.45 53.75
CA ILE A 339 15.14 32.59 55.10
C ILE A 339 16.08 31.95 56.13
N SER A 340 16.54 30.71 55.87
CA SER A 340 17.47 29.99 56.73
C SER A 340 18.79 30.76 56.90
N ASP A 341 19.40 31.15 55.78
CA ASP A 341 20.65 31.91 55.74
C ASP A 341 20.52 33.26 56.47
N ALA A 342 19.46 34.02 56.19
CA ALA A 342 19.20 35.31 56.85
C ALA A 342 19.00 35.16 58.36
N THR A 343 18.35 34.07 58.80
CA THR A 343 18.16 33.77 60.23
C THR A 343 19.49 33.48 60.91
N VAL A 344 20.35 32.66 60.28
CA VAL A 344 21.68 32.34 60.81
C VAL A 344 22.59 33.58 60.81
N GLU A 345 22.55 34.40 59.76
CA GLU A 345 23.29 35.66 59.70
C GLU A 345 22.86 36.62 60.81
N PHE A 346 21.55 36.77 61.04
CA PHE A 346 21.04 37.57 62.14
C PHE A 346 21.50 37.03 63.50
N GLN A 347 21.46 35.71 63.71
CA GLN A 347 21.95 35.09 64.95
C GLN A 347 23.44 35.35 65.19
N ARG A 348 24.26 35.30 64.14
CA ARG A 348 25.70 35.62 64.22
C ARG A 348 25.93 37.10 64.54
N GLN A 349 25.19 38.00 63.91
CA GLN A 349 25.27 39.44 64.17
C GLN A 349 24.81 39.76 65.60
N ALA A 350 23.74 39.12 66.08
CA ALA A 350 23.25 39.24 67.44
C ALA A 350 24.28 38.77 68.46
N GLU A 351 24.89 37.61 68.23
CA GLU A 351 25.96 37.08 69.07
C GLU A 351 27.17 38.03 69.12
N PHE A 352 27.62 38.54 67.97
CA PHE A 352 28.75 39.48 67.88
C PHE A 352 28.48 40.77 68.66
N SER A 353 27.29 41.37 68.49
CA SER A 353 26.88 42.57 69.20
C SER A 353 26.77 42.33 70.71
N GLU A 354 26.31 41.14 71.15
CA GLU A 354 26.33 40.77 72.57
C GLU A 354 27.74 40.57 73.12
N GLN A 355 28.64 39.94 72.36
CA GLN A 355 30.03 39.79 72.77
C GLN A 355 30.70 41.16 72.97
N ARG A 356 30.49 42.10 72.03
CA ARG A 356 30.94 43.49 72.15
C ARG A 356 30.37 44.18 73.40
N ARG A 357 29.09 43.95 73.71
CA ARG A 357 28.46 44.44 74.93
C ARG A 357 29.11 43.85 76.20
N LEU A 358 29.38 42.54 76.22
CA LEU A 358 30.03 41.86 77.34
C LEU A 358 31.47 42.36 77.55
N GLU A 359 32.20 42.70 76.49
CA GLU A 359 33.53 43.30 76.56
C GLU A 359 33.49 44.69 77.22
N VAL A 360 32.53 45.54 76.84
CA VAL A 360 32.30 46.86 77.46
C VAL A 360 31.98 46.74 78.96
N LEU A 361 31.24 45.69 79.36
CA LEU A 361 30.94 45.41 80.77
C LEU A 361 32.15 44.87 81.56
N LYS A 362 33.05 44.12 80.92
CA LYS A 362 34.25 43.54 81.57
C LYS A 362 35.40 44.54 81.73
N ASP A 363 35.45 45.58 80.89
CA ASP A 363 36.53 46.56 80.92
C ASP A 363 36.45 47.49 82.15
N LYS A 364 37.49 47.38 83.00
CA LYS A 364 37.66 48.10 84.26
C LYS A 364 38.19 49.53 84.08
N HIS A 365 38.68 49.90 82.89
CA HIS A 365 39.32 51.19 82.61
C HIS A 365 38.36 52.23 82.03
N LEU A 366 37.13 51.85 81.69
CA LEU A 366 36.08 52.76 81.22
C LEU A 366 35.45 53.58 82.36
N SER A 367 35.28 54.88 82.12
CA SER A 367 34.45 55.75 82.96
C SER A 367 32.98 55.35 82.90
N SER A 368 32.21 55.66 83.94
CA SER A 368 30.79 55.30 84.02
C SER A 368 29.97 55.88 82.85
N GLU A 369 30.26 57.11 82.44
CA GLU A 369 29.57 57.77 81.32
C GLU A 369 29.92 57.15 79.97
N ASN A 370 31.20 56.84 79.71
CA ASN A 370 31.61 56.24 78.45
C ASN A 370 31.11 54.79 78.34
N ARG A 371 31.06 54.07 79.47
CA ARG A 371 30.45 52.73 79.53
C ARG A 371 28.96 52.78 79.17
N GLN A 372 28.19 53.71 79.73
CA GLN A 372 26.77 53.86 79.42
C GLN A 372 26.53 54.24 77.94
N LYS A 373 27.35 55.12 77.36
CA LYS A 373 27.24 55.48 75.94
C LYS A 373 27.50 54.29 75.02
N LEU A 374 28.58 53.54 75.24
CA LEU A 374 28.91 52.36 74.42
C LEU A 374 27.86 51.24 74.57
N LEU A 375 27.28 51.06 75.76
CA LEU A 375 26.18 50.11 75.95
C LEU A 375 24.92 50.55 75.19
N ALA A 376 24.58 51.84 75.23
CA ALA A 376 23.45 52.39 74.49
C ALA A 376 23.65 52.29 72.96
N GLU A 377 24.89 52.46 72.48
CA GLU A 377 25.25 52.24 71.07
C GLU A 377 25.08 50.77 70.66
N CYS A 378 25.57 49.81 71.47
CA CYS A 378 25.36 48.39 71.20
C CYS A 378 23.88 48.00 71.22
N ASP A 379 23.09 48.57 72.12
CA ASP A 379 21.65 48.33 72.20
C ASP A 379 20.89 48.95 71.01
N ALA A 380 21.32 50.12 70.54
CA ALA A 380 20.77 50.76 69.34
C ALA A 380 21.11 49.97 68.07
N GLU A 381 22.37 49.55 67.90
CA GLU A 381 22.82 48.68 66.80
C GLU A 381 22.00 47.38 66.75
N MET A 382 21.78 46.74 67.90
CA MET A 382 20.94 45.54 68.01
C MET A 382 19.47 45.79 67.66
N MET A 383 18.92 46.92 68.06
CA MET A 383 17.53 47.28 67.72
C MET A 383 17.36 47.54 66.22
N ASP A 384 18.34 48.17 65.56
CA ASP A 384 18.31 48.41 64.13
C ASP A 384 18.48 47.11 63.33
N GLN A 385 19.38 46.22 63.76
CA GLN A 385 19.51 44.87 63.20
C GLN A 385 18.20 44.07 63.32
N ARG A 386 17.51 44.13 64.47
CA ARG A 386 16.21 43.48 64.65
C ARG A 386 15.13 44.03 63.72
N LYS A 387 15.03 45.36 63.57
CA LYS A 387 14.06 45.98 62.66
C LYS A 387 14.31 45.61 61.21
N SER A 388 15.59 45.59 60.80
CA SER A 388 15.98 45.19 59.45
C SER A 388 15.67 43.71 59.19
N HIS A 389 16.05 42.82 60.12
CA HIS A 389 15.79 41.38 60.02
C HIS A 389 14.29 41.07 59.99
N THR A 390 13.49 41.66 60.89
CA THR A 390 12.03 41.46 60.90
C THR A 390 11.38 41.96 59.61
N SER A 391 11.79 43.11 59.07
CA SER A 391 11.28 43.60 57.80
C SER A 391 11.65 42.67 56.63
N ASN A 392 12.89 42.19 56.56
CA ASN A 392 13.34 41.28 55.51
C ASN A 392 12.63 39.92 55.61
N MET A 393 12.51 39.39 56.82
CA MET A 393 11.86 38.11 57.07
C MET A 393 10.37 38.16 56.69
N ASN A 394 9.66 39.22 57.06
CA ASN A 394 8.28 39.41 56.65
C ASN A 394 8.11 39.45 55.12
N LEU A 395 9.05 40.06 54.39
CA LEU A 395 9.03 40.11 52.92
C LEU A 395 9.26 38.73 52.31
N LEU A 396 10.27 38.00 52.79
CA LEU A 396 10.58 36.65 52.31
C LEU A 396 9.47 35.65 52.64
N GLU A 397 8.88 35.73 53.84
CA GLU A 397 7.74 34.91 54.24
C GLU A 397 6.48 35.22 53.42
N ALA A 398 6.16 36.50 53.19
CA ALA A 398 5.04 36.88 52.35
C ALA A 398 5.19 36.36 50.91
N ARG A 399 6.40 36.47 50.34
CA ARG A 399 6.71 35.96 48.99
C ARG A 399 6.65 34.44 48.94
N ARG A 400 7.17 33.74 49.96
CA ARG A 400 7.07 32.28 50.09
C ARG A 400 5.60 31.83 50.12
N ASP A 401 4.78 32.50 50.92
CA ASP A 401 3.38 32.14 51.10
C ASP A 401 2.56 32.42 49.83
N GLU A 402 2.88 33.49 49.10
CA GLU A 402 2.31 33.76 47.78
C GLU A 402 2.65 32.65 46.77
N LEU A 403 3.93 32.28 46.64
CA LEU A 403 4.34 31.19 45.75
C LEU A 403 3.71 29.84 46.13
N LYS A 404 3.60 29.56 47.44
CA LYS A 404 2.91 28.35 47.94
C LYS A 404 1.43 28.34 47.55
N ARG A 405 0.73 29.48 47.64
CA ARG A 405 -0.66 29.59 47.18
C ARG A 405 -0.80 29.37 45.68
N ILE A 406 0.09 29.96 44.86
CA ILE A 406 0.06 29.80 43.39
C ILE A 406 0.32 28.34 43.02
N SER A 407 1.33 27.71 43.63
CA SER A 407 1.65 26.29 43.45
C SER A 407 0.47 25.38 43.85
N ALA A 408 -0.14 25.61 45.01
CA ALA A 408 -1.29 24.84 45.48
C ALA A 408 -2.51 24.97 44.54
N ASN A 409 -2.81 26.18 44.07
CA ASN A 409 -3.90 26.40 43.11
C ASN A 409 -3.63 25.68 41.78
N LEU A 410 -2.40 25.68 41.28
CA LEU A 410 -2.03 24.96 40.06
C LEU A 410 -2.10 23.44 40.25
N ALA A 411 -1.65 22.92 41.38
CA ALA A 411 -1.77 21.50 41.72
C ALA A 411 -3.23 21.06 41.80
N GLN A 412 -4.09 21.87 42.44
CA GLN A 412 -5.52 21.61 42.52
C GLN A 412 -6.18 21.61 41.12
N ASN A 413 -5.79 22.54 40.24
CA ASN A 413 -6.29 22.56 38.86
C ASN A 413 -5.87 21.30 38.07
N LEU A 414 -4.67 20.76 38.30
CA LEU A 414 -4.22 19.51 37.71
C LEU A 414 -5.01 18.30 38.24
N GLU A 415 -5.32 18.30 39.53
CA GLU A 415 -6.11 17.23 40.16
C GLU A 415 -7.56 17.23 39.65
N THR A 416 -8.18 18.41 39.54
CA THR A 416 -9.51 18.52 38.90
C THR A 416 -9.49 18.07 37.45
N PHE A 417 -8.41 18.34 36.71
CA PHE A 417 -8.27 17.89 35.32
C PHE A 417 -8.09 16.37 35.21
N ARG A 418 -7.37 15.76 36.17
CA ARG A 418 -7.26 14.30 36.29
C ARG A 418 -8.64 13.68 36.52
N ASP A 419 -9.39 14.21 37.48
CA ASP A 419 -10.72 13.71 37.82
C ASP A 419 -11.70 13.84 36.63
N GLU A 420 -11.61 14.95 35.87
CA GLU A 420 -12.38 15.13 34.65
C GLU A 420 -12.05 14.10 33.56
N ILE A 421 -10.77 13.77 33.38
CA ILE A 421 -10.33 12.73 32.42
C ILE A 421 -10.84 11.35 32.86
N GLU A 422 -10.67 11.03 34.15
CA GLU A 422 -11.09 9.75 34.72
C GLU A 422 -12.61 9.57 34.59
N LYS A 423 -13.38 10.62 34.88
CA LYS A 423 -14.83 10.62 34.71
C LYS A 423 -15.25 10.43 33.25
N LYS A 424 -14.65 11.17 32.31
CA LYS A 424 -14.95 11.03 30.87
C LYS A 424 -14.61 9.64 30.34
N HIS A 425 -13.50 9.06 30.80
CA HIS A 425 -13.13 7.70 30.42
C HIS A 425 -14.14 6.67 30.94
N GLN A 426 -14.57 6.79 32.19
CA GLN A 426 -15.62 5.94 32.77
C GLN A 426 -16.94 6.06 32.01
N GLU A 427 -17.35 7.28 31.63
CA GLU A 427 -18.55 7.53 30.82
C GLU A 427 -18.44 6.86 29.43
N GLN A 428 -17.29 6.97 28.76
CA GLN A 428 -17.05 6.35 27.45
C GLN A 428 -17.03 4.83 27.50
N ILE A 429 -16.39 4.22 28.51
CA ILE A 429 -16.43 2.77 28.72
C ILE A 429 -17.87 2.33 28.96
N ALA A 430 -18.62 3.03 29.82
CA ALA A 430 -20.00 2.69 30.10
C ALA A 430 -20.88 2.73 28.83
N GLU A 431 -20.70 3.74 27.97
CA GLU A 431 -21.39 3.81 26.68
C GLU A 431 -21.00 2.66 25.74
N LEU A 432 -19.71 2.31 25.65
CA LEU A 432 -19.24 1.19 24.83
C LEU A 432 -19.73 -0.15 25.36
N GLU A 433 -19.83 -0.33 26.67
CA GLU A 433 -20.41 -1.52 27.30
C GLU A 433 -21.91 -1.63 27.02
N ILE A 434 -22.66 -0.53 27.08
CA ILE A 434 -24.09 -0.51 26.71
C ILE A 434 -24.28 -0.90 25.24
N LYS A 435 -23.44 -0.36 24.34
CA LYS A 435 -23.48 -0.70 22.90
C LYS A 435 -23.10 -2.15 22.66
N LYS A 436 -22.09 -2.68 23.36
CA LYS A 436 -21.69 -4.09 23.33
C LYS A 436 -22.82 -5.03 23.74
N MET A 437 -23.63 -4.65 24.74
CA MET A 437 -24.78 -5.44 25.18
C MET A 437 -25.92 -5.52 24.14
N GLN A 438 -25.94 -4.62 23.16
CA GLN A 438 -26.96 -4.54 22.11
C GLN A 438 -26.44 -5.00 20.74
N ALA A 439 -25.17 -5.40 20.64
CA ALA A 439 -24.46 -5.65 19.41
C ALA A 439 -24.64 -7.08 18.86
N SER A 440 -24.49 -7.22 17.54
CA SER A 440 -24.48 -8.52 16.85
C SER A 440 -23.15 -9.28 17.05
N PRO A 441 -23.08 -10.60 16.78
CA PRO A 441 -21.89 -11.42 17.04
C PRO A 441 -20.59 -10.94 16.38
N SER A 442 -20.66 -10.33 15.19
CA SER A 442 -19.51 -9.74 14.50
C SER A 442 -19.07 -8.41 15.08
N GLU A 443 -20.00 -7.64 15.64
CA GLU A 443 -19.75 -6.33 16.28
C GLU A 443 -19.24 -6.50 17.72
N LEU A 444 -19.55 -7.62 18.38
CA LEU A 444 -19.06 -7.95 19.72
C LEU A 444 -17.54 -8.03 19.81
N GLU A 445 -16.88 -8.59 18.78
CA GLU A 445 -15.42 -8.66 18.73
C GLU A 445 -14.79 -7.27 18.52
N GLN A 446 -15.42 -6.42 17.71
CA GLN A 446 -14.99 -5.04 17.49
C GLN A 446 -15.13 -4.20 18.76
N PHE A 447 -16.29 -4.20 19.41
CA PHE A 447 -16.47 -3.45 20.67
C PHE A 447 -15.57 -3.97 21.80
N ALA A 448 -15.28 -5.27 21.84
CA ALA A 448 -14.33 -5.83 22.82
C ALA A 448 -12.89 -5.37 22.55
N ALA A 449 -12.49 -5.25 21.28
CA ALA A 449 -11.20 -4.70 20.89
C ALA A 449 -11.11 -3.20 21.22
N ASP A 450 -12.16 -2.43 20.93
CA ASP A 450 -12.22 -0.99 21.21
C ASP A 450 -12.16 -0.68 22.72
N ILE A 451 -12.90 -1.42 23.55
CA ILE A 451 -12.82 -1.30 25.01
C ILE A 451 -11.40 -1.59 25.50
N LYS A 452 -10.78 -2.64 24.98
CA LYS A 452 -9.41 -3.02 25.36
C LYS A 452 -8.41 -1.95 24.93
N GLN A 453 -8.56 -1.38 23.73
CA GLN A 453 -7.72 -0.30 23.25
C GLN A 453 -7.87 0.96 24.13
N GLN A 454 -9.11 1.37 24.43
CA GLN A 454 -9.34 2.53 25.29
C GLN A 454 -8.79 2.34 26.71
N GLN A 455 -8.87 1.12 27.26
CA GLN A 455 -8.26 0.80 28.55
C GLN A 455 -6.73 0.94 28.49
N THR A 456 -6.08 0.43 27.44
CA THR A 456 -4.62 0.57 27.28
C THR A 456 -4.19 2.03 27.11
N GLU A 457 -4.93 2.83 26.33
CA GLU A 457 -4.64 4.25 26.15
C GLU A 457 -4.83 5.04 27.47
N HIS A 458 -5.83 4.68 28.27
CA HIS A 458 -6.06 5.30 29.58
C HIS A 458 -4.95 4.94 30.58
N GLU A 459 -4.55 3.67 30.64
CA GLU A 459 -3.43 3.21 31.45
C GLU A 459 -2.11 3.91 31.09
N GLU A 460 -1.84 4.11 29.79
CA GLU A 460 -0.66 4.86 29.34
C GLU A 460 -0.72 6.34 29.73
N ASN A 461 -1.89 6.98 29.64
CA ASN A 461 -2.10 8.37 30.04
C ASN A 461 -2.00 8.55 31.56
N LEU A 462 -2.57 7.64 32.36
CA LEU A 462 -2.39 7.60 33.81
C LEU A 462 -0.94 7.36 34.19
N ALA A 463 -0.25 6.43 33.53
CA ALA A 463 1.17 6.18 33.76
C ALA A 463 2.05 7.39 33.38
N MET A 464 1.66 8.20 32.39
CA MET A 464 2.33 9.46 32.06
C MET A 464 2.07 10.54 33.12
N LEU A 465 0.83 10.65 33.63
CA LEU A 465 0.48 11.55 34.72
C LEU A 465 1.16 11.14 36.03
N GLU A 466 1.20 9.86 36.35
CA GLU A 466 1.93 9.30 37.49
C GLU A 466 3.43 9.50 37.34
N ARG A 467 4.01 9.34 36.16
CA ARG A 467 5.42 9.71 35.90
C ARG A 467 5.66 11.21 36.03
N ALA A 468 4.69 12.05 35.67
CA ALA A 468 4.79 13.49 35.86
C ALA A 468 4.64 13.89 37.34
N ARG A 469 3.79 13.19 38.09
CA ARG A 469 3.62 13.33 39.55
C ARG A 469 4.86 12.84 40.29
N ALA A 470 5.33 11.63 40.00
CA ALA A 470 6.56 11.04 40.54
C ALA A 470 7.82 11.80 40.13
N ARG A 471 7.75 12.81 39.24
CA ARG A 471 8.88 13.72 39.05
C ARG A 471 9.13 14.66 40.23
N SER A 472 8.17 14.84 41.12
CA SER A 472 8.43 15.44 42.44
C SER A 472 9.28 14.52 43.34
N GLU A 473 9.39 13.23 43.01
CA GLU A 473 10.23 12.24 43.72
C GLU A 473 11.68 12.16 43.20
N TYR A 474 12.07 12.91 42.16
CA TYR A 474 13.49 13.06 41.75
C TYR A 474 14.24 14.10 42.62
N LEU A 475 14.09 13.98 43.93
CA LEU A 475 15.04 14.48 44.93
C LEU A 475 15.68 13.29 45.67
N THR A 476 15.97 12.22 44.93
CA THR A 476 16.88 11.16 45.39
C THR A 476 18.31 11.60 45.09
N ASP A 477 19.13 11.78 46.14
CA ASP A 477 20.59 11.80 46.03
C ASP A 477 21.06 10.49 45.37
N ASP A 478 22.14 10.52 44.59
CA ASP A 478 22.73 9.41 43.81
C ASP A 478 23.09 8.15 44.64
N ARG A 479 22.78 8.15 45.94
CA ARG A 479 23.05 7.07 46.90
C ARG A 479 21.81 6.47 47.58
N SER A 480 20.58 6.83 47.17
CA SER A 480 19.33 6.18 47.64
C SER A 480 19.14 6.12 49.17
N ARG A 481 19.50 7.19 49.90
CA ARG A 481 19.52 7.17 51.37
C ARG A 481 18.19 7.57 52.05
N TYR A 482 17.26 8.24 51.37
CA TYR A 482 15.92 8.54 51.89
C TYR A 482 14.88 8.81 50.77
N SER A 483 13.59 8.68 51.10
CA SER A 483 12.44 9.17 50.32
C SER A 483 11.75 10.34 51.05
N ILE A 484 11.01 11.20 50.34
CA ILE A 484 10.23 12.31 50.93
C ILE A 484 8.74 11.97 50.79
N THR A 485 7.98 12.02 51.88
CA THR A 485 6.53 11.74 51.88
C THR A 485 5.72 12.92 51.34
N GLU A 486 4.42 12.70 51.07
CA GLU A 486 3.46 13.72 50.60
C GLU A 486 3.32 14.94 51.54
N THR A 487 3.79 14.84 52.79
CA THR A 487 3.86 15.93 53.78
C THR A 487 5.21 16.66 53.82
N GLY A 488 6.20 16.23 53.01
CA GLY A 488 7.54 16.78 52.99
C GLY A 488 8.52 16.16 54.00
N GLU A 489 8.19 15.03 54.63
CA GLU A 489 9.05 14.37 55.63
C GLU A 489 10.05 13.41 54.99
N ARG A 490 11.33 13.45 55.43
CA ARG A 490 12.39 12.55 54.96
C ARG A 490 12.34 11.20 55.69
N VAL A 491 12.07 10.11 54.97
CA VAL A 491 12.08 8.72 55.45
C VAL A 491 13.35 8.02 54.95
N TYR A 492 14.32 7.79 55.83
CA TYR A 492 15.57 7.10 55.50
C TYR A 492 15.36 5.58 55.39
N HIS A 493 15.96 4.95 54.39
CA HIS A 493 15.93 3.49 54.23
C HIS A 493 17.09 2.84 55.00
N PRO A 494 16.88 1.66 55.62
CA PRO A 494 17.87 1.04 56.50
C PRO A 494 19.11 0.61 55.72
N THR A 495 20.30 0.93 56.26
CA THR A 495 21.55 0.25 55.90
C THR A 495 21.69 -1.05 56.72
N ALA A 496 22.55 -1.96 56.26
CA ALA A 496 22.64 -3.37 56.66
C ALA A 496 22.83 -3.67 58.17
N ASP A 497 22.96 -2.67 59.03
CA ASP A 497 23.26 -2.81 60.46
C ASP A 497 22.04 -2.68 61.41
N GLY A 498 20.82 -2.67 60.89
CA GLY A 498 19.64 -3.15 61.65
C GLY A 498 19.20 -2.37 62.90
N HIS A 499 19.51 -1.08 63.05
CA HIS A 499 18.93 -0.25 64.11
C HIS A 499 17.81 0.67 63.62
N LEU A 500 16.58 0.33 64.01
CA LEU A 500 15.34 1.09 63.81
C LEU A 500 15.25 2.23 64.83
N GLY A 501 15.58 3.44 64.40
CA GLY A 501 15.23 4.67 65.10
C GLY A 501 14.22 5.47 64.27
N LYS A 502 12.97 5.55 64.72
CA LYS A 502 11.97 6.46 64.16
C LYS A 502 12.38 7.89 64.53
N VAL A 503 13.11 8.58 63.66
CA VAL A 503 13.49 9.98 63.88
C VAL A 503 12.23 10.83 63.67
N ARG A 504 11.64 11.29 64.78
CA ARG A 504 10.57 12.30 64.78
C ARG A 504 11.10 13.59 64.12
N SER A 505 10.20 14.31 63.45
CA SER A 505 10.45 15.51 62.65
C SER A 505 11.50 16.43 63.29
N THR A 506 12.55 16.79 62.53
CA THR A 506 13.73 17.51 63.01
C THR A 506 13.44 18.92 63.57
N SER A 507 12.27 19.47 63.28
CA SER A 507 11.75 20.72 63.86
C SER A 507 11.38 20.59 65.34
N GLU A 508 11.13 19.37 65.84
CA GLU A 508 10.65 19.12 67.21
C GLU A 508 11.73 18.61 68.16
N VAL A 509 12.87 18.13 67.64
CA VAL A 509 13.99 17.65 68.48
C VAL A 509 14.93 18.82 68.75
N MET A 510 14.60 19.58 69.80
CA MET A 510 15.51 20.58 70.36
C MET A 510 16.75 19.87 70.93
N GLN A 511 17.92 20.25 70.45
CA GLN A 511 19.23 19.82 70.93
C GLN A 511 19.87 20.95 71.72
N GLU A 512 20.76 20.63 72.66
CA GLU A 512 21.45 21.62 73.47
C GLU A 512 22.97 21.43 73.33
N ASP A 513 23.68 22.50 73.05
CA ASP A 513 25.14 22.56 73.07
C ASP A 513 25.64 23.68 74.01
N GLU A 514 26.94 23.93 74.01
CA GLU A 514 27.57 24.94 74.88
C GLU A 514 27.09 26.38 74.57
N THR A 515 26.63 26.63 73.35
CA THR A 515 26.11 27.93 72.90
C THR A 515 24.62 28.09 73.20
N GLY A 516 23.86 26.99 73.21
CA GLY A 516 22.51 26.95 73.76
C GLY A 516 21.59 25.92 73.12
N VAL A 517 20.28 26.17 73.14
CA VAL A 517 19.26 25.25 72.62
C VAL A 517 18.99 25.58 71.16
N PHE A 518 19.16 24.60 70.27
CA PHE A 518 19.01 24.74 68.82
C PHE A 518 18.21 23.59 68.20
N TYR A 519 17.72 23.81 66.98
CA TYR A 519 17.23 22.75 66.09
C TYR A 519 18.01 22.78 64.77
N LEU A 520 17.98 21.67 64.04
CA LEU A 520 18.54 21.58 62.70
C LEU A 520 17.43 21.85 61.68
N ASP A 521 17.59 22.90 60.88
CA ASP A 521 16.67 23.19 59.78
C ASP A 521 16.83 22.14 58.65
N LYS A 522 15.89 22.12 57.70
CA LYS A 522 15.86 21.20 56.54
C LYS A 522 17.11 21.27 55.65
N PHE A 523 17.89 22.34 55.75
CA PHE A 523 19.17 22.54 55.08
C PHE A 523 20.39 22.11 55.93
N GLY A 524 20.17 21.59 57.14
CA GLY A 524 21.23 21.15 58.05
C GLY A 524 21.91 22.28 58.84
N GLN A 525 21.35 23.49 58.81
CA GLN A 525 21.86 24.62 59.58
C GLN A 525 21.36 24.58 61.02
N LYS A 526 22.23 24.93 61.97
CA LYS A 526 21.87 25.08 63.38
C LYS A 526 21.17 26.42 63.58
N ILE A 527 19.91 26.40 64.01
CA ILE A 527 19.16 27.60 64.36
C ILE A 527 18.90 27.58 65.85
N TYR A 528 19.48 28.55 66.56
CA TYR A 528 19.35 28.65 68.01
C TYR A 528 18.01 29.23 68.41
N HIS A 529 17.26 28.49 69.24
CA HIS A 529 16.05 28.98 69.89
C HIS A 529 16.39 29.80 71.15
N ARG A 530 17.47 29.42 71.84
CA ARG A 530 18.03 30.14 72.99
C ARG A 530 19.55 30.11 72.92
N GLN A 531 20.19 31.26 72.88
CA GLN A 531 21.66 31.38 73.00
C GLN A 531 22.03 31.88 74.39
N TYR A 532 22.84 31.15 75.14
CA TYR A 532 23.13 31.46 76.54
C TYR A 532 24.31 32.43 76.70
N PHE A 533 24.16 33.40 77.60
CA PHE A 533 25.17 34.39 77.96
C PHE A 533 25.21 34.60 79.48
N THR A 534 26.29 35.20 79.99
CA THR A 534 26.45 35.53 81.41
C THR A 534 27.10 36.90 81.56
N ASP A 535 26.47 37.78 82.33
CA ASP A 535 26.97 39.11 82.65
C ASP A 535 26.96 39.34 84.18
N PRO A 536 27.33 40.55 84.68
CA PRO A 536 27.29 40.85 86.11
C PRO A 536 25.89 40.81 86.76
N GLN A 537 24.80 40.83 85.98
CA GLN A 537 23.42 40.80 86.47
C GLN A 537 22.87 39.37 86.58
N GLY A 538 23.46 38.41 85.84
CA GLY A 538 23.17 37.00 85.97
C GLY A 538 23.34 36.22 84.67
N LYS A 539 22.81 35.00 84.65
CA LYS A 539 22.68 34.20 83.41
C LYS A 539 21.43 34.63 82.66
N TYR A 540 21.57 34.80 81.35
CA TYR A 540 20.48 35.16 80.45
C TYR A 540 20.62 34.43 79.12
N TYR A 541 19.57 34.48 78.29
CA TYR A 541 19.65 34.03 76.91
C TYR A 541 19.10 35.08 75.95
N ILE A 542 19.57 35.04 74.70
CA ILE A 542 18.91 35.70 73.58
C ILE A 542 17.92 34.71 72.97
N ASP A 543 16.67 35.14 72.79
CA ASP A 543 15.66 34.40 72.05
C ASP A 543 15.77 34.57 70.52
N VAL A 544 14.90 33.90 69.77
CA VAL A 544 14.83 33.95 68.31
C VAL A 544 14.58 35.36 67.75
N THR A 545 14.03 36.27 68.55
CA THR A 545 13.77 37.67 68.18
C THR A 545 14.94 38.59 68.49
N GLY A 546 16.03 38.05 69.03
CA GLY A 546 17.19 38.80 69.49
C GLY A 546 17.03 39.35 70.91
N THR A 547 15.93 39.08 71.61
CA THR A 547 15.58 39.70 72.90
C THR A 547 16.29 39.01 74.07
N ARG A 548 16.86 39.79 74.99
CA ARG A 548 17.54 39.29 76.19
C ARG A 548 16.53 38.91 77.27
N ILE A 549 16.64 37.70 77.82
CA ILE A 549 15.78 37.19 78.89
C ILE A 549 16.65 36.59 80.00
N TYR A 550 16.60 37.18 81.20
CA TYR A 550 17.36 36.71 82.37
C TYR A 550 16.69 35.50 83.03
N THR A 551 17.45 34.43 83.23
CA THR A 551 16.99 33.19 83.88
C THR A 551 17.27 33.15 85.38
N THR A 552 18.20 33.97 85.85
CA THR A 552 18.57 34.07 87.27
C THR A 552 18.87 35.53 87.57
N THR A 553 17.95 36.21 88.25
CA THR A 553 18.12 37.61 88.65
C THR A 553 18.86 37.69 89.97
N ALA A 554 20.01 38.38 90.01
CA ALA A 554 20.40 39.06 91.24
C ALA A 554 19.44 40.24 91.44
N ASP A 555 18.85 40.37 92.63
CA ASP A 555 17.85 41.38 92.97
C ASP A 555 18.29 42.80 92.55
N CYS A 556 17.65 43.35 91.52
CA CYS A 556 17.50 44.79 91.35
C CYS A 556 16.34 45.12 90.39
N LYS A 557 15.52 46.07 90.84
CA LYS A 557 14.21 46.43 90.30
C LYS A 557 14.28 47.33 89.06
N ALA A 558 13.23 47.18 88.24
CA ALA A 558 12.51 48.21 87.46
C ALA A 558 13.13 48.77 86.17
N SER A 559 12.37 48.62 85.07
CA SER A 559 11.74 49.71 84.30
C SER A 559 11.35 49.17 82.92
N THR A 560 10.08 48.86 82.67
CA THR A 560 9.07 49.73 82.04
C THR A 560 9.34 50.01 80.56
N GLN A 561 8.41 49.45 79.77
CA GLN A 561 8.14 49.62 78.34
C GLN A 561 8.23 51.06 77.83
N SER A 562 8.71 51.20 76.59
CA SER A 562 8.31 52.27 75.69
C SER A 562 8.25 51.76 74.24
N SER A 563 7.03 51.68 73.70
CA SER A 563 6.79 51.62 72.26
C SER A 563 6.75 53.04 71.69
N PRO A 564 7.17 53.24 70.44
CA PRO A 564 6.45 54.18 69.59
C PRO A 564 6.15 53.66 68.18
N ALA A 565 4.87 53.81 67.83
CA ALA A 565 4.28 54.28 66.57
C ALA A 565 5.05 54.18 65.23
N SER A 566 4.35 53.54 64.27
CA SER A 566 4.44 53.78 62.82
C SER A 566 3.90 55.18 62.47
N PRO A 567 4.31 55.84 61.36
CA PRO A 567 3.59 55.62 60.10
C PRO A 567 4.38 55.85 58.78
N HIS A 568 3.75 55.36 57.72
CA HIS A 568 3.70 55.84 56.33
C HIS A 568 4.58 55.21 55.23
N GLN A 569 3.81 54.69 54.26
CA GLN A 569 4.11 54.23 52.91
C GLN A 569 4.35 55.43 51.98
N THR A 570 5.21 55.24 50.97
CA THR A 570 5.03 55.81 49.64
C THR A 570 5.71 54.91 48.60
N ASN A 571 4.93 54.53 47.59
CA ASN A 571 5.40 53.96 46.33
C ASN A 571 6.20 55.01 45.55
N ASP A 572 7.14 54.57 44.71
CA ASP A 572 7.04 54.84 43.27
C ASP A 572 8.07 54.06 42.44
N THR A 573 7.57 53.54 41.33
CA THR A 573 8.22 52.78 40.27
C THR A 573 8.87 53.72 39.24
N SER A 574 10.03 53.36 38.69
CA SER A 574 10.35 53.68 37.28
C SER A 574 11.47 52.82 36.69
N VAL A 575 11.25 52.40 35.44
CA VAL A 575 12.16 51.73 34.49
C VAL A 575 12.68 52.79 33.50
N PRO A 576 13.88 52.65 32.88
CA PRO A 576 13.98 52.25 31.44
C PRO A 576 15.24 51.37 31.14
N ALA A 577 15.21 50.33 30.30
CA ALA A 577 15.20 50.22 28.82
C ALA A 577 16.57 50.34 28.07
N THR A 578 17.04 49.20 27.54
CA THR A 578 17.75 48.89 26.24
C THR A 578 18.96 49.66 25.73
N THR A 579 20.04 48.94 25.36
CA THR A 579 20.75 49.05 24.04
C THR A 579 21.76 47.88 23.81
N ASP A 580 21.67 47.24 22.64
CA ASP A 580 22.75 46.60 21.85
C ASP A 580 22.97 47.53 20.62
N PRO A 581 24.12 47.62 19.92
CA PRO A 581 24.82 46.49 19.26
C PRO A 581 26.37 46.63 19.09
N ASP A 582 27.06 45.60 18.58
CA ASP A 582 27.94 45.69 17.38
C ASP A 582 28.71 44.40 17.05
N LEU A 583 28.77 44.10 15.75
CA LEU A 583 29.60 43.13 15.01
C LEU A 583 30.74 43.89 14.31
N PRO A 584 31.91 43.27 14.03
CA PRO A 584 32.25 42.88 12.64
C PRO A 584 33.28 41.70 12.55
N PRO A 585 33.93 41.40 11.40
CA PRO A 585 33.43 40.91 10.11
C PRO A 585 34.12 39.59 9.61
N SER A 586 33.61 39.12 8.45
CA SER A 586 33.96 38.00 7.55
C SER A 586 35.38 37.42 7.47
N GLU A 587 35.48 36.11 7.14
CA GLU A 587 36.24 35.62 5.97
C GLU A 587 35.81 34.22 5.52
N ASP A 588 35.64 34.07 4.21
CA ASP A 588 35.28 32.86 3.47
C ASP A 588 36.40 31.80 3.50
N ALA A 589 36.05 30.58 3.88
CA ALA A 589 36.71 29.36 3.43
C ALA A 589 35.70 28.21 3.50
N THR A 590 35.13 27.83 2.36
CA THR A 590 34.23 26.69 2.21
C THR A 590 34.97 25.38 2.45
N ALA A 591 35.11 25.00 3.72
CA ALA A 591 35.39 23.63 4.11
C ALA A 591 34.08 22.83 3.97
N GLU A 592 33.97 22.04 2.89
CA GLU A 592 32.87 21.08 2.75
C GLU A 592 32.88 20.15 3.96
N THR A 593 31.85 20.25 4.79
CA THR A 593 31.68 19.40 5.98
C THR A 593 31.45 17.95 5.55
N GLU A 594 31.95 16.98 6.33
CA GLU A 594 31.76 15.53 6.07
C GLU A 594 30.27 15.15 5.88
N SER A 595 29.37 15.92 6.49
CA SER A 595 27.91 15.84 6.33
C SER A 595 27.42 16.09 4.89
N GLU A 596 28.01 17.04 4.16
CA GLU A 596 27.65 17.31 2.77
C GLU A 596 28.19 16.23 1.81
N ARG A 597 29.36 15.66 2.12
CA ARG A 597 29.95 14.57 1.35
C ARG A 597 29.15 13.28 1.49
N ASP A 598 28.74 12.93 2.70
CA ASP A 598 27.83 11.80 2.98
C ASP A 598 26.45 11.99 2.35
N ARG A 599 25.98 13.24 2.22
CA ARG A 599 24.72 13.55 1.55
C ARG A 599 24.84 13.41 0.04
N ARG A 600 25.94 13.84 -0.57
CA ARG A 600 26.20 13.67 -2.01
C ARG A 600 26.45 12.20 -2.39
N GLU A 601 27.12 11.43 -1.54
CA GLU A 601 27.32 9.99 -1.76
C GLU A 601 26.01 9.19 -1.65
N ARG A 602 25.14 9.54 -0.69
CA ARG A 602 23.77 8.98 -0.61
C ARG A 602 22.93 9.35 -1.83
N VAL A 603 22.93 10.61 -2.24
CA VAL A 603 22.21 11.05 -3.44
C VAL A 603 22.75 10.37 -4.70
N ALA A 604 24.06 10.16 -4.82
CA ALA A 604 24.64 9.42 -5.95
C ALA A 604 24.23 7.94 -5.97
N ALA A 605 24.14 7.30 -4.81
CA ALA A 605 23.66 5.93 -4.68
C ALA A 605 22.16 5.80 -5.02
N ASP A 606 21.34 6.75 -4.58
CA ASP A 606 19.90 6.81 -4.87
C ASP A 606 19.65 7.08 -6.36
N VAL A 607 20.40 8.00 -6.97
CA VAL A 607 20.35 8.26 -8.42
C VAL A 607 20.77 7.03 -9.23
N ALA A 608 21.83 6.33 -8.82
CA ALA A 608 22.27 5.10 -9.49
C ALA A 608 21.26 3.95 -9.33
N TYR A 609 20.56 3.88 -8.20
CA TYR A 609 19.46 2.94 -8.00
C TYR A 609 18.29 3.26 -8.94
N ILE A 610 17.81 4.51 -8.93
CA ILE A 610 16.72 4.98 -9.80
C ILE A 610 17.04 4.72 -11.28
N ASP A 611 18.28 4.99 -11.72
CA ASP A 611 18.70 4.75 -13.10
C ASP A 611 18.70 3.26 -13.49
N ARG A 612 19.02 2.36 -12.56
CA ARG A 612 19.06 0.91 -12.81
C ARG A 612 17.70 0.24 -12.73
N THR A 613 16.86 0.60 -11.75
CA THR A 613 15.59 -0.11 -11.49
C THR A 613 14.37 0.60 -12.06
N LEU A 614 14.32 1.93 -12.05
CA LEU A 614 13.10 2.69 -12.36
C LEU A 614 13.13 3.37 -13.72
N ALA A 615 14.31 3.70 -14.26
CA ALA A 615 14.41 4.50 -15.48
C ALA A 615 13.93 3.80 -16.76
N VAL A 616 14.06 2.46 -16.87
CA VAL A 616 13.57 1.69 -18.03
C VAL A 616 12.04 1.54 -18.00
N PRO A 617 11.41 1.14 -16.87
CA PRO A 617 9.97 1.18 -16.66
C PRO A 617 9.34 2.54 -16.98
N LEU A 618 9.88 3.61 -16.39
CA LEU A 618 9.37 4.98 -16.58
C LEU A 618 9.47 5.45 -18.02
N ARG A 619 10.59 5.19 -18.71
CA ARG A 619 10.72 5.55 -20.14
C ARG A 619 9.72 4.81 -21.02
N LYS A 620 9.46 3.54 -20.75
CA LYS A 620 8.47 2.74 -21.49
C LYS A 620 7.04 3.17 -21.18
N GLY A 621 6.74 3.49 -19.92
CA GLY A 621 5.45 4.03 -19.49
C GLY A 621 5.16 5.39 -20.11
N LEU A 622 6.13 6.32 -20.07
CA LEU A 622 6.00 7.63 -20.71
C LEU A 622 5.85 7.51 -22.24
N ALA A 623 6.54 6.57 -22.88
CA ALA A 623 6.35 6.30 -24.31
C ALA A 623 4.97 5.70 -24.63
N ALA A 624 4.41 4.88 -23.72
CA ALA A 624 3.06 4.34 -23.84
C ALA A 624 2.00 5.44 -23.68
N VAL A 625 2.17 6.35 -22.72
CA VAL A 625 1.32 7.54 -22.53
C VAL A 625 1.35 8.42 -23.79
N ALA A 626 2.54 8.66 -24.36
CA ALA A 626 2.69 9.45 -25.58
C ALA A 626 2.02 8.80 -26.82
N ARG A 627 1.98 7.46 -26.88
CA ARG A 627 1.33 6.69 -27.96
C ARG A 627 -0.19 6.63 -27.81
N ALA A 628 -0.68 6.46 -26.59
CA ALA A 628 -2.10 6.26 -26.30
C ALA A 628 -2.90 7.55 -26.07
N LYS A 629 -2.23 8.64 -25.64
CA LYS A 629 -2.84 9.94 -25.28
C LYS A 629 -4.12 9.80 -24.44
N PRO A 630 -4.06 9.13 -23.28
CA PRO A 630 -5.21 8.95 -22.40
C PRO A 630 -5.67 10.27 -21.78
N ALA A 631 -6.95 10.35 -21.39
CA ALA A 631 -7.54 11.54 -20.75
C ALA A 631 -6.93 11.85 -19.38
N ASP A 632 -6.53 10.81 -18.63
CA ASP A 632 -5.70 10.93 -17.43
C ASP A 632 -4.32 10.31 -17.67
N PRO A 633 -3.30 11.11 -18.01
CA PRO A 633 -1.95 10.62 -18.26
C PRO A 633 -1.22 10.17 -16.99
N VAL A 634 -1.63 10.65 -15.80
CA VAL A 634 -0.99 10.30 -14.53
C VAL A 634 -1.53 8.98 -14.03
N GLY A 635 -2.85 8.80 -14.00
CA GLY A 635 -3.49 7.52 -13.66
C GLY A 635 -3.06 6.39 -14.59
N TYR A 636 -3.05 6.65 -15.91
CA TYR A 636 -2.59 5.65 -16.88
C TYR A 636 -1.12 5.24 -16.70
N LEU A 637 -0.25 6.18 -16.33
CA LEU A 637 1.16 5.87 -16.05
C LEU A 637 1.29 5.06 -14.75
N ALA A 638 0.50 5.36 -13.73
CA ALA A 638 0.49 4.62 -12.47
C ALA A 638 0.03 3.16 -12.69
N ASP A 639 -1.05 2.95 -13.42
CA ASP A 639 -1.57 1.62 -13.77
C ASP A 639 -0.55 0.83 -14.60
N TYR A 640 0.10 1.48 -15.57
CA TYR A 640 1.16 0.86 -16.38
C TYR A 640 2.35 0.40 -15.53
N LEU A 641 2.80 1.23 -14.58
CA LEU A 641 3.91 0.89 -13.69
C LEU A 641 3.52 -0.21 -12.69
N ALA A 642 2.29 -0.22 -12.19
CA ALA A 642 1.75 -1.27 -11.34
C ALA A 642 1.73 -2.62 -12.07
N LEU A 643 1.15 -2.67 -13.28
CA LEU A 643 1.14 -3.86 -14.14
C LEU A 643 2.56 -4.35 -14.49
N GLN A 644 3.51 -3.45 -14.69
CA GLN A 644 4.88 -3.86 -14.98
C GLN A 644 5.58 -4.43 -13.74
N SER A 645 5.28 -3.92 -12.56
CA SER A 645 5.81 -4.43 -11.28
C SER A 645 5.27 -5.84 -10.96
N GLU A 646 3.98 -6.08 -11.20
CA GLU A 646 3.37 -7.41 -11.04
C GLU A 646 3.95 -8.42 -12.02
N ASN A 647 4.08 -8.05 -13.29
CA ASN A 647 4.71 -8.90 -14.30
C ASN A 647 6.19 -9.18 -13.99
N ALA A 648 6.94 -8.22 -13.44
CA ALA A 648 8.32 -8.43 -13.04
C ALA A 648 8.44 -9.43 -11.87
N MET A 649 7.53 -9.34 -10.90
CA MET A 649 7.44 -10.29 -9.77
C MET A 649 7.04 -11.69 -10.24
N GLU A 650 6.10 -11.81 -11.18
CA GLU A 650 5.74 -13.10 -11.78
C GLU A 650 6.87 -13.72 -12.61
N VAL A 651 7.60 -12.92 -13.39
CA VAL A 651 8.76 -13.38 -14.16
C VAL A 651 9.89 -13.84 -13.22
N GLY A 652 10.13 -13.11 -12.13
CA GLY A 652 11.08 -13.53 -11.09
C GLY A 652 10.67 -14.84 -10.41
N ARG A 653 9.39 -14.98 -10.05
CA ARG A 653 8.84 -16.22 -9.49
C ARG A 653 8.95 -17.39 -10.47
N ARG A 654 8.71 -17.15 -11.75
CA ARG A 654 8.85 -18.15 -12.83
C ARG A 654 10.30 -18.56 -13.05
N GLN A 655 11.26 -17.64 -12.97
CA GLN A 655 12.70 -17.96 -13.03
C GLN A 655 13.15 -18.77 -11.81
N GLN A 656 12.71 -18.42 -10.61
CA GLN A 656 12.99 -19.21 -9.40
C GLN A 656 12.40 -20.62 -9.48
N LEU A 657 11.19 -20.78 -10.04
CA LEU A 657 10.59 -22.09 -10.28
C LEU A 657 11.38 -22.88 -11.32
N LEU A 658 11.86 -22.25 -12.40
CA LEU A 658 12.71 -22.89 -13.40
C LEU A 658 14.08 -23.31 -12.83
N GLU A 659 14.69 -22.52 -11.96
CA GLU A 659 15.92 -22.90 -11.24
C GLU A 659 15.68 -24.04 -10.25
N ARG A 660 14.54 -24.05 -9.55
CA ARG A 660 14.14 -25.18 -8.70
C ARG A 660 13.92 -26.46 -9.48
N VAL A 661 13.34 -26.38 -10.68
CA VAL A 661 13.19 -27.54 -11.56
C VAL A 661 14.55 -28.02 -12.07
N ARG A 662 15.45 -27.11 -12.51
CA ARG A 662 16.82 -27.46 -12.91
C ARG A 662 17.60 -28.14 -11.79
N THR A 663 17.56 -27.60 -10.58
CA THR A 663 18.25 -28.17 -9.42
C THR A 663 17.60 -29.47 -8.93
N ALA A 664 16.29 -29.67 -9.16
CA ALA A 664 15.62 -30.93 -8.91
C ALA A 664 16.00 -32.00 -9.95
N ASP A 665 16.13 -31.65 -11.23
CA ASP A 665 16.60 -32.54 -12.30
C ASP A 665 18.08 -32.93 -12.09
N GLU A 666 18.92 -32.01 -11.64
CA GLU A 666 20.30 -32.29 -11.25
C GLU A 666 20.38 -33.25 -10.06
N LYS A 667 19.54 -33.07 -9.03
CA LYS A 667 19.45 -33.99 -7.89
C LYS A 667 18.85 -35.35 -8.25
N ALA A 668 17.91 -35.40 -9.19
CA ALA A 668 17.35 -36.64 -9.71
C ALA A 668 18.39 -37.43 -10.52
N ASN A 669 19.25 -36.74 -11.30
CA ASN A 669 20.37 -37.37 -12.02
C ASN A 669 21.47 -37.88 -11.07
N VAL A 670 21.74 -37.20 -9.95
CA VAL A 670 22.70 -37.68 -8.94
C VAL A 670 22.17 -38.91 -8.18
N ASN A 671 20.85 -39.00 -7.97
CA ASN A 671 20.22 -40.16 -7.32
C ASN A 671 19.95 -41.35 -8.26
N ALA A 672 20.11 -41.18 -9.58
CA ALA A 672 19.96 -42.26 -10.56
C ALA A 672 21.22 -43.14 -10.73
N PHE A 673 22.33 -42.79 -10.07
CA PHE A 673 23.55 -43.62 -10.01
C PHE A 673 24.18 -43.67 -8.61
N PRO A 674 23.69 -44.53 -7.70
CA PRO A 674 24.50 -45.07 -6.62
C PRO A 674 24.67 -46.58 -6.86
N GLY A 675 25.77 -46.99 -7.49
CA GLY A 675 26.16 -48.40 -7.56
C GLY A 675 26.82 -48.85 -8.84
N CYS A 676 28.05 -48.40 -9.08
CA CYS A 676 29.06 -49.16 -9.81
C CYS A 676 30.44 -48.85 -9.19
N MET A 677 30.67 -49.45 -8.02
CA MET A 677 31.96 -50.03 -7.64
C MET A 677 31.71 -51.46 -7.21
#